data_AF-W5MD42-F1
#
_entry.id   AF-W5MD42-F1
#
_cell.length_a   1.000
_cell.length_b   1.000
_cell.length_c   1.000
_cell.angle_alpha   90.00
_cell.angle_beta   90.00
_cell.angle_gamma   90.00
#
_symmetry.space_group_name_H-M   'P 1'
#
loop_
_entity.id
_entity.type
_entity.pdbx_description
1 polymer ?
#
loop_
_entity_poly.entity_id
_entity_poly.type
_entity_poly.pdbx_seq_one_letter_code
_entity_poly.pdbx_strand_id
1 'polypeptide(L)'
;REKINRRMWEGLGLQVFLMCLSVAVCSHASAPFEHSHHRRLSMQRHRERGKEGQVLHRSKRGWVWNQFFVIEEYTGPDPVLVGRLHSDVDAGDGTIKYILSGEGAGTIFVIDDKTGNIHATKTLDREEQAQYTLTAQAVDRDTNKPLEPPSEFIVKVQDINDNPPQFLYGPYHATVPENSNVGTSVIQVTASDADDPTYGNSAKLVYSILEGQPYFSVEPQTGIIRTALPNMDREARQEFNVVIQAKDMGGHMGGLSGTTKVTITLTDVNDNPPKFPQSVYTMSVSENAVPGEEVGRIKAKDPDLGENGLVSYRLIDEDKFGNFEITTDSQTREAVLKLRKPVDYETKRDYILRVEASNLHLDPRFMSNGPYKDTATVKVKVEDANEPPVFKHPNYILEVEENSPAGTVVGRVHAEDTDAAKVPINYLIDRHTDLEKYFSINSEDGIIRTTRPLDRELMPWHNISVTAFETDSHDFEQKAKAHVAIKVKDVNDNAPEFATQYETFVCENTPAGKLIQTISAVDKDEMSIRQHLRFSIAPEASNNQNFTLRNNRDNTANIYLSRKGFSRQTQDLFLLPIEISDNGNPSLSSTNTLTIRVCGCDSDGTVLSCNAEPHILPAGLSTGALIAILACIVILLVIVVLFVALRRQKKEPLIVFEEEDVRENIITYDDEGGGEEDTEAFDIATLQNPDGANGFLPRKDIKPEMQYPLRPGVRPVPNSVDVDDFIKTRISDADNDPTAPPYDSIQIYGYEGRGSIAGSLSSLESATTDSDLDYDYLQSWGPRFKKLADLYGTKDPADNDDS
;
A
#
# COMPACT_ATOMS: atom_id res chain seq x y z
N ARG A 1 -22.72 -42.23 -34.67
CA ARG A 1 -21.35 -42.22 -34.12
C ARG A 1 -21.46 -41.90 -32.64
N GLU A 2 -21.96 -42.84 -31.82
CA GLU A 2 -21.20 -43.97 -31.26
C GLU A 2 -20.10 -43.41 -30.34
N LYS A 3 -20.19 -43.44 -29.00
CA LYS A 3 -20.47 -44.57 -28.08
C LYS A 3 -19.47 -45.72 -28.32
N ILE A 4 -19.07 -46.40 -27.23
CA ILE A 4 -18.33 -47.70 -27.13
C ILE A 4 -16.85 -47.47 -26.76
N ASN A 5 -16.25 -48.10 -25.73
CA ASN A 5 -16.63 -49.19 -24.81
C ASN A 5 -15.66 -49.13 -23.58
N ARG A 6 -16.01 -49.51 -22.33
CA ARG A 6 -16.32 -50.87 -21.79
C ARG A 6 -15.15 -51.86 -22.05
N ARG A 7 -14.75 -52.78 -21.18
CA ARG A 7 -15.36 -53.46 -20.03
C ARG A 7 -14.30 -54.42 -19.42
N MET A 8 -14.76 -55.20 -18.42
CA MET A 8 -14.44 -56.60 -18.09
C MET A 8 -13.61 -56.72 -16.78
N TRP A 9 -14.02 -57.41 -15.70
CA TRP A 9 -14.94 -58.55 -15.42
C TRP A 9 -15.79 -58.26 -14.15
N GLU A 10 -17.12 -58.53 -14.04
CA GLU A 10 -17.85 -59.80 -13.73
C GLU A 10 -17.40 -60.47 -12.40
N GLY A 11 -18.24 -60.91 -11.45
CA GLY A 11 -19.71 -61.08 -11.35
C GLY A 11 -20.05 -62.41 -10.64
N LEU A 12 -20.65 -62.36 -9.44
CA LEU A 12 -21.37 -63.44 -8.71
C LEU A 12 -22.05 -62.74 -7.51
N GLY A 13 -23.32 -62.89 -7.12
CA GLY A 13 -24.36 -63.82 -7.54
C GLY A 13 -25.06 -64.46 -6.32
N LEU A 14 -26.15 -63.84 -5.85
CA LEU A 14 -27.39 -64.44 -5.28
C LEU A 14 -27.51 -64.99 -3.82
N GLN A 15 -28.59 -64.49 -3.17
CA GLN A 15 -29.59 -65.10 -2.24
C GLN A 15 -29.14 -65.60 -0.84
N VAL A 16 -29.53 -65.00 0.29
CA VAL A 16 -30.87 -64.75 0.90
C VAL A 16 -31.68 -66.02 1.13
N PHE A 17 -31.74 -66.45 2.40
CA PHE A 17 -32.71 -67.41 2.93
C PHE A 17 -33.52 -66.71 4.04
N LEU A 18 -34.84 -66.66 3.84
CA LEU A 18 -35.83 -66.35 4.86
C LEU A 18 -36.28 -67.69 5.48
N MET A 19 -36.46 -67.74 6.80
CA MET A 19 -37.52 -68.57 7.39
C MET A 19 -38.46 -67.68 8.20
N CYS A 20 -39.69 -67.58 7.68
CA CYS A 20 -40.89 -67.11 8.37
C CYS A 20 -41.21 -68.03 9.57
N LEU A 21 -42.04 -67.68 10.55
CA LEU A 21 -43.40 -67.16 10.45
C LEU A 21 -43.84 -66.66 11.83
N SER A 22 -44.54 -65.53 11.82
CA SER A 22 -45.32 -64.97 12.92
C SER A 22 -46.78 -65.42 12.82
N VAL A 23 -47.54 -65.09 13.87
CA VAL A 23 -49.02 -64.99 13.99
C VAL A 23 -49.75 -66.24 14.53
N ALA A 24 -50.34 -66.10 15.73
CA ALA A 24 -51.80 -66.15 15.90
C ALA A 24 -52.24 -65.72 17.31
N VAL A 25 -53.11 -64.72 17.33
CA VAL A 25 -54.01 -64.29 18.40
C VAL A 25 -55.28 -65.15 18.32
N CYS A 26 -55.83 -65.60 19.47
CA CYS A 26 -57.28 -65.54 19.83
C CYS A 26 -57.66 -66.48 21.00
N SER A 27 -58.07 -65.86 22.12
CA SER A 27 -59.44 -65.87 22.67
C SER A 27 -60.10 -67.11 23.32
N HIS A 28 -60.66 -66.85 24.51
CA HIS A 28 -61.79 -67.47 25.25
C HIS A 28 -61.48 -68.63 26.22
N ALA A 29 -61.44 -68.38 27.54
CA ALA A 29 -62.56 -68.30 28.53
C ALA A 29 -62.86 -69.69 29.12
N SER A 30 -62.79 -69.94 30.44
CA SER A 30 -63.65 -69.36 31.48
C SER A 30 -63.24 -69.84 32.88
N ALA A 31 -63.62 -69.03 33.88
CA ALA A 31 -63.43 -69.10 35.34
C ALA A 31 -64.10 -70.35 36.01
N PRO A 32 -64.25 -70.53 37.36
CA PRO A 32 -64.33 -69.49 38.42
C PRO A 32 -63.78 -69.79 39.85
N PHE A 33 -63.78 -68.70 40.66
CA PHE A 33 -64.16 -68.57 42.10
C PHE A 33 -63.22 -69.14 43.21
N GLU A 34 -63.02 -68.53 44.39
CA GLU A 34 -63.45 -67.25 44.98
C GLU A 34 -62.69 -66.97 46.31
N HIS A 35 -62.58 -65.66 46.63
CA HIS A 35 -62.57 -64.94 47.92
C HIS A 35 -62.11 -65.53 49.29
N SER A 36 -61.33 -64.73 50.03
CA SER A 36 -61.77 -63.84 51.16
C SER A 36 -60.56 -63.45 52.05
N HIS A 37 -60.22 -62.17 52.22
CA HIS A 37 -60.74 -61.10 53.10
C HIS A 37 -60.26 -61.10 54.58
N HIS A 38 -59.57 -59.99 54.91
CA HIS A 38 -59.70 -59.11 56.08
C HIS A 38 -59.29 -59.51 57.53
N ARG A 39 -58.32 -58.70 58.02
CA ARG A 39 -58.37 -57.78 59.20
C ARG A 39 -58.67 -58.33 60.62
N ARG A 40 -57.71 -57.98 61.48
CA ARG A 40 -57.83 -57.32 62.81
C ARG A 40 -58.25 -58.15 64.04
N LEU A 41 -57.47 -57.86 65.09
CA LEU A 41 -57.84 -57.59 66.49
C LEU A 41 -57.51 -58.63 67.57
N SER A 42 -56.87 -58.05 68.60
CA SER A 42 -56.97 -58.31 70.04
C SER A 42 -56.49 -59.65 70.57
N MET A 43 -55.40 -59.61 71.32
CA MET A 43 -55.22 -60.51 72.46
C MET A 43 -55.60 -59.76 73.73
N GLN A 44 -56.81 -60.04 74.19
CA GLN A 44 -57.26 -59.85 75.56
C GLN A 44 -56.89 -61.11 76.36
N ARG A 45 -56.39 -60.87 77.57
CA ARG A 45 -56.09 -61.78 78.69
C ARG A 45 -56.83 -63.14 78.71
N HIS A 46 -56.08 -64.19 79.01
CA HIS A 46 -56.36 -65.24 80.02
C HIS A 46 -54.99 -65.84 80.41
N ARG A 47 -54.41 -65.53 81.57
CA ARG A 47 -54.59 -66.17 82.88
C ARG A 47 -54.51 -67.69 82.82
N GLU A 48 -53.30 -68.24 82.96
CA GLU A 48 -53.10 -69.49 83.68
C GLU A 48 -51.70 -69.54 84.34
N ARG A 49 -51.70 -70.00 85.59
CA ARG A 49 -50.56 -70.10 86.50
C ARG A 49 -49.86 -71.44 86.29
N GLY A 50 -48.53 -71.40 86.33
CA GLY A 50 -47.70 -72.41 86.98
C GLY A 50 -46.85 -73.27 86.07
N LYS A 51 -45.53 -73.07 86.08
CA LYS A 51 -44.59 -73.80 86.96
C LYS A 51 -43.16 -73.26 86.80
N GLU A 52 -42.46 -73.27 87.91
CA GLU A 52 -41.09 -72.81 88.10
C GLU A 52 -40.06 -73.63 87.30
N GLY A 53 -38.96 -72.97 86.92
CA GLY A 53 -37.66 -73.63 86.71
C GLY A 53 -37.30 -74.04 85.29
N GLN A 54 -36.99 -73.08 84.42
CA GLN A 54 -36.12 -73.34 83.26
C GLN A 54 -35.19 -72.14 83.01
N VAL A 55 -33.90 -72.36 83.25
CA VAL A 55 -32.83 -71.41 82.95
C VAL A 55 -32.73 -71.29 81.43
N LEU A 56 -33.04 -70.10 80.90
CA LEU A 56 -32.84 -69.79 79.48
C LEU A 56 -31.35 -69.51 79.23
N HIS A 57 -30.68 -70.39 78.48
CA HIS A 57 -29.36 -70.09 77.91
C HIS A 57 -29.53 -69.02 76.84
N ARG A 58 -28.96 -67.83 77.09
CA ARG A 58 -28.93 -66.74 76.11
C ARG A 58 -27.77 -66.98 75.14
N SER A 59 -28.05 -67.41 73.92
CA SER A 59 -27.08 -67.33 72.81
C SER A 59 -26.95 -65.86 72.38
N LYS A 60 -25.75 -65.27 72.56
CA LYS A 60 -25.42 -63.90 72.14
C LYS A 60 -25.61 -63.74 70.63
N ARG A 61 -26.40 -62.74 70.21
CA ARG A 61 -26.37 -62.21 68.84
C ARG A 61 -25.24 -61.19 68.77
N GLY A 62 -24.34 -61.35 67.80
CA GLY A 62 -23.22 -60.44 67.58
C GLY A 62 -23.69 -59.06 67.12
N TRP A 63 -23.25 -58.02 67.83
CA TRP A 63 -23.17 -56.68 67.29
C TRP A 63 -21.76 -56.50 66.76
N VAL A 64 -21.66 -56.30 65.45
CA VAL A 64 -20.42 -56.21 64.68
C VAL A 64 -20.20 -54.72 64.43
N TRP A 65 -19.72 -54.00 65.44
CA TRP A 65 -19.20 -52.63 65.28
C TRP A 65 -17.72 -52.75 64.95
N ASN A 66 -17.38 -52.79 63.67
CA ASN A 66 -16.02 -53.05 63.20
C ASN A 66 -15.27 -51.76 62.90
N GLN A 67 -15.73 -50.61 63.43
CA GLN A 67 -15.20 -49.31 63.05
C GLN A 67 -15.09 -48.39 64.28
N PHE A 68 -13.92 -47.82 64.48
CA PHE A 68 -13.69 -46.65 65.32
C PHE A 68 -13.41 -45.44 64.45
N PHE A 69 -13.65 -44.25 64.98
CA PHE A 69 -13.42 -42.99 64.29
C PHE A 69 -12.48 -42.12 65.13
N VAL A 70 -11.50 -41.50 64.48
CA VAL A 70 -10.57 -40.55 65.11
C VAL A 70 -10.49 -39.33 64.21
N ILE A 71 -10.60 -38.14 64.77
CA ILE A 71 -10.46 -36.88 64.02
C ILE A 71 -8.97 -36.67 63.72
N GLU A 72 -8.63 -36.29 62.50
CA GLU A 72 -7.26 -35.92 62.16
C GLU A 72 -6.81 -34.61 62.81
N GLU A 73 -5.50 -34.38 62.85
CA GLU A 73 -4.86 -33.19 63.43
C GLU A 73 -5.44 -32.74 64.79
N TYR A 74 -5.95 -33.68 65.59
CA TYR A 74 -6.69 -33.36 66.80
C TYR A 74 -5.82 -32.62 67.81
N THR A 75 -6.23 -31.40 68.20
CA THR A 75 -5.44 -30.51 69.06
C THR A 75 -5.70 -30.67 70.57
N GLY A 76 -6.32 -31.78 71.00
CA GLY A 76 -6.63 -32.03 72.41
C GLY A 76 -5.52 -32.77 73.19
N PRO A 77 -5.80 -33.24 74.42
CA PRO A 77 -4.78 -33.86 75.25
C PRO A 77 -4.37 -35.24 74.70
N ASP A 78 -3.07 -35.40 74.43
CA ASP A 78 -2.48 -36.68 74.05
C ASP A 78 -2.22 -37.60 75.26
N PRO A 79 -2.38 -38.93 75.10
CA PRO A 79 -2.76 -39.64 73.89
C PRO A 79 -4.30 -39.74 73.72
N VAL A 80 -4.78 -39.62 72.47
CA VAL A 80 -6.22 -39.56 72.14
C VAL A 80 -6.87 -40.93 72.29
N LEU A 81 -7.91 -41.04 73.13
CA LEU A 81 -8.67 -42.29 73.27
C LEU A 81 -9.51 -42.56 72.01
N VAL A 82 -9.16 -43.62 71.28
CA VAL A 82 -9.85 -44.05 70.04
C VAL A 82 -11.08 -44.90 70.34
N GLY A 83 -10.97 -45.75 71.37
CA GLY A 83 -12.02 -46.69 71.73
C GLY A 83 -11.57 -47.64 72.83
N ARG A 84 -12.49 -48.51 73.25
CA ARG A 84 -12.21 -49.52 74.25
C ARG A 84 -12.70 -50.87 73.77
N LEU A 85 -11.81 -51.85 73.81
CA LEU A 85 -12.15 -53.25 73.62
C LEU A 85 -12.50 -53.90 74.95
N HIS A 86 -13.47 -54.80 74.92
CA HIS A 86 -13.89 -55.52 76.10
C HIS A 86 -14.44 -56.89 75.70
N SER A 87 -13.96 -57.95 76.35
CA SER A 87 -14.53 -59.30 76.27
C SER A 87 -15.47 -59.52 77.45
N ASP A 88 -16.59 -60.21 77.25
CA ASP A 88 -17.48 -60.61 78.35
C ASP A 88 -16.93 -61.72 79.24
N VAL A 89 -15.81 -62.33 78.83
CA VAL A 89 -15.03 -63.24 79.68
C VAL A 89 -14.22 -62.46 80.73
N ASP A 90 -14.03 -61.15 80.52
CA ASP A 90 -13.28 -60.28 81.43
C ASP A 90 -14.12 -59.94 82.67
N ALA A 91 -13.83 -60.64 83.78
CA ALA A 91 -14.45 -60.38 85.08
C ALA A 91 -13.87 -59.16 85.82
N GLY A 92 -12.89 -58.46 85.23
CA GLY A 92 -12.21 -57.32 85.86
C GLY A 92 -11.22 -57.72 86.96
N ASP A 93 -10.85 -59.00 87.04
CA ASP A 93 -9.88 -59.56 87.99
C ASP A 93 -8.42 -59.48 87.49
N GLY A 94 -8.21 -58.99 86.27
CA GLY A 94 -6.90 -58.77 85.66
C GLY A 94 -6.26 -60.03 85.07
N THR A 95 -7.03 -61.10 84.88
CA THR A 95 -6.61 -62.38 84.26
C THR A 95 -6.54 -62.32 82.74
N ILE A 96 -7.24 -61.37 82.12
CA ILE A 96 -7.22 -61.15 80.67
C ILE A 96 -6.22 -60.08 80.29
N LYS A 97 -5.54 -60.30 79.16
CA LYS A 97 -4.64 -59.37 78.52
C LYS A 97 -5.15 -59.07 77.11
N TYR A 98 -5.32 -57.79 76.78
CA TYR A 98 -5.69 -57.36 75.43
C TYR A 98 -4.45 -57.09 74.59
N ILE A 99 -4.39 -57.65 73.38
CA ILE A 99 -3.29 -57.47 72.44
C ILE A 99 -3.85 -56.87 71.15
N LEU A 100 -3.12 -55.87 70.63
CA LEU A 100 -3.42 -55.21 69.36
C LEU A 100 -2.31 -55.53 68.35
N SER A 101 -2.71 -55.85 67.12
CA SER A 101 -1.83 -56.17 66.00
C SER A 101 -2.42 -55.57 64.70
N GLY A 102 -1.62 -55.45 63.64
CA GLY A 102 -2.05 -54.84 62.37
C GLY A 102 -1.36 -53.51 62.09
N GLU A 103 -1.98 -52.68 61.25
CA GLU A 103 -1.39 -51.43 60.75
C GLU A 103 -1.25 -50.39 61.87
N GLY A 104 -0.03 -49.89 62.11
CA GLY A 104 0.23 -48.88 63.14
C GLY A 104 0.10 -49.36 64.59
N ALA A 105 -0.14 -50.66 64.83
CA ALA A 105 -0.21 -51.23 66.17
C ALA A 105 1.16 -51.15 66.89
N GLY A 106 1.19 -50.59 68.09
CA GLY A 106 2.39 -50.40 68.90
C GLY A 106 3.21 -49.15 68.55
N THR A 107 2.92 -48.48 67.43
CA THR A 107 3.63 -47.26 66.99
C THR A 107 2.74 -46.03 66.90
N ILE A 108 1.51 -46.20 66.40
CA ILE A 108 0.49 -45.17 66.25
C ILE A 108 -0.62 -45.44 67.27
N PHE A 109 -1.12 -46.68 67.29
CA PHE A 109 -2.17 -47.13 68.21
C PHE A 109 -1.59 -48.01 69.30
N VAL A 110 -1.80 -47.63 70.56
CA VAL A 110 -1.35 -48.39 71.73
C VAL A 110 -2.56 -48.81 72.55
N ILE A 111 -2.68 -50.10 72.83
CA ILE A 111 -3.71 -50.64 73.72
C ILE A 111 -3.17 -50.80 75.13
N ASP A 112 -3.94 -50.37 76.12
CA ASP A 112 -3.70 -50.73 77.52
C ASP A 112 -4.13 -52.19 77.73
N ASP A 113 -3.16 -53.02 78.09
CA ASP A 113 -3.29 -54.47 78.18
C ASP A 113 -4.25 -54.92 79.30
N LYS A 114 -4.55 -54.06 80.28
CA LYS A 114 -5.49 -54.33 81.38
C LYS A 114 -6.87 -53.74 81.14
N THR A 115 -6.95 -52.53 80.60
CA THR A 115 -8.25 -51.83 80.47
C THR A 115 -8.91 -52.05 79.11
N GLY A 116 -8.13 -52.42 78.09
CA GLY A 116 -8.57 -52.54 76.70
C GLY A 116 -8.75 -51.19 76.00
N ASN A 117 -8.35 -50.08 76.62
CA ASN A 117 -8.41 -48.75 76.01
C ASN A 117 -7.33 -48.61 74.93
N ILE A 118 -7.73 -48.25 73.72
CA ILE A 118 -6.85 -47.98 72.58
C ILE A 118 -6.65 -46.47 72.50
N HIS A 119 -5.40 -46.03 72.50
CA HIS A 119 -5.04 -44.63 72.33
C HIS A 119 -4.20 -44.43 71.06
N ALA A 120 -4.47 -43.35 70.34
CA ALA A 120 -3.58 -42.83 69.31
C ALA A 120 -2.51 -41.98 70.00
N THR A 121 -1.24 -42.31 69.75
CA THR A 121 -0.06 -41.67 70.36
C THR A 121 0.61 -40.67 69.43
N LYS A 122 0.15 -40.59 68.19
CA LYS A 122 0.57 -39.63 67.18
C LYS A 122 -0.66 -38.93 66.62
N THR A 123 -0.46 -37.70 66.16
CA THR A 123 -1.41 -37.01 65.28
C THR A 123 -1.58 -37.83 64.01
N LEU A 124 -2.82 -37.94 63.55
CA LEU A 124 -3.18 -38.63 62.31
C LEU A 124 -3.50 -37.57 61.26
N ASP A 125 -3.20 -37.90 60.01
CA ASP A 125 -3.47 -37.12 58.80
C ASP A 125 -4.17 -38.09 57.82
N ARG A 126 -5.34 -37.70 57.32
CA ARG A 126 -6.20 -38.49 56.44
C ARG A 126 -5.71 -38.46 55.01
N GLU A 127 -5.10 -37.37 54.55
CA GLU A 127 -4.45 -37.24 53.24
C GLU A 127 -3.25 -38.18 53.15
N GLU A 128 -2.55 -38.42 54.26
CA GLU A 128 -1.52 -39.46 54.36
C GLU A 128 -2.12 -40.87 54.40
N GLN A 129 -3.04 -41.15 55.33
CA GLN A 129 -3.69 -42.46 55.44
C GLN A 129 -5.11 -42.39 56.05
N ALA A 130 -6.13 -42.53 55.19
CA ALA A 130 -7.53 -42.41 55.57
C ALA A 130 -8.10 -43.51 56.49
N GLN A 131 -7.49 -44.70 56.51
CA GLN A 131 -7.94 -45.79 57.38
C GLN A 131 -6.81 -46.75 57.76
N TYR A 132 -6.96 -47.36 58.93
CA TYR A 132 -6.05 -48.36 59.48
C TYR A 132 -6.81 -49.65 59.80
N THR A 133 -6.29 -50.78 59.35
CA THR A 133 -6.87 -52.09 59.65
C THR A 133 -6.13 -52.76 60.80
N LEU A 134 -6.83 -52.97 61.91
CA LEU A 134 -6.30 -53.49 63.15
C LEU A 134 -7.00 -54.79 63.55
N THR A 135 -6.25 -55.70 64.16
CA THR A 135 -6.76 -56.95 64.72
C THR A 135 -6.48 -56.99 66.21
N ALA A 136 -7.53 -57.18 66.99
CA ALA A 136 -7.42 -57.35 68.43
C ALA A 136 -7.70 -58.78 68.87
N GLN A 137 -7.03 -59.19 69.93
CA GLN A 137 -7.19 -60.50 70.54
C GLN A 137 -7.15 -60.40 72.07
N ALA A 138 -8.10 -61.04 72.73
CA ALA A 138 -8.09 -61.23 74.19
C ALA A 138 -7.41 -62.57 74.50
N VAL A 139 -6.36 -62.53 75.31
CA VAL A 139 -5.59 -63.71 75.71
C VAL A 139 -5.53 -63.83 77.23
N ASP A 140 -5.33 -65.04 77.72
CA ASP A 140 -5.01 -65.29 79.12
C ASP A 140 -3.65 -64.68 79.46
N ARG A 141 -3.57 -63.92 80.55
CA ARG A 141 -2.40 -63.09 80.87
C ARG A 141 -1.15 -63.90 81.21
N ASP A 142 -1.32 -65.06 81.84
CA ASP A 142 -0.19 -65.89 82.28
C ASP A 142 0.26 -66.86 81.19
N THR A 143 -0.68 -67.36 80.39
CA THR A 143 -0.41 -68.41 79.39
C THR A 143 -0.37 -67.89 77.95
N ASN A 144 -0.77 -66.63 77.69
CA ASN A 144 -0.98 -66.03 76.37
C ASN A 144 -1.84 -66.89 75.42
N LYS A 145 -2.70 -67.77 75.97
CA LYS A 145 -3.62 -68.56 75.16
C LYS A 145 -4.81 -67.69 74.75
N PRO A 146 -5.26 -67.76 73.48
CA PRO A 146 -6.41 -66.99 73.02
C PRO A 146 -7.67 -67.43 73.76
N LEU A 147 -8.34 -66.48 74.41
CA LEU A 147 -9.61 -66.69 75.09
C LEU A 147 -10.79 -66.43 74.15
N GLU A 148 -10.58 -65.52 73.19
CA GLU A 148 -11.52 -65.18 72.12
C GLU A 148 -10.81 -65.29 70.76
N PRO A 149 -11.56 -65.54 69.66
CA PRO A 149 -11.00 -65.44 68.32
C PRO A 149 -10.52 -64.00 68.04
N PRO A 150 -9.51 -63.82 67.18
CA PRO A 150 -9.08 -62.49 66.76
C PRO A 150 -10.22 -61.76 66.04
N SER A 151 -10.42 -60.48 66.37
CA SER A 151 -11.42 -59.62 65.78
C SER A 151 -10.76 -58.48 65.01
N GLU A 152 -11.03 -58.40 63.72
CA GLU A 152 -10.59 -57.30 62.86
C GLU A 152 -11.56 -56.11 62.95
N PHE A 153 -11.01 -54.91 63.04
CA PHE A 153 -11.74 -53.66 63.02
C PHE A 153 -10.90 -52.59 62.31
N ILE A 154 -11.58 -51.56 61.81
CA ILE A 154 -10.98 -50.46 61.08
C ILE A 154 -11.02 -49.21 61.94
N VAL A 155 -9.92 -48.47 62.02
CA VAL A 155 -9.94 -47.10 62.52
C VAL A 155 -10.01 -46.19 61.31
N LYS A 156 -11.12 -45.48 61.15
CA LYS A 156 -11.31 -44.48 60.11
C LYS A 156 -10.89 -43.11 60.65
N VAL A 157 -10.06 -42.42 59.88
CA VAL A 157 -9.69 -41.04 60.18
C VAL A 157 -10.80 -40.14 59.62
N GLN A 158 -11.35 -39.26 60.46
CA GLN A 158 -12.35 -38.28 60.06
C GLN A 158 -11.67 -37.02 59.56
N ASP A 159 -12.11 -36.61 58.37
CA ASP A 159 -11.65 -35.45 57.64
C ASP A 159 -11.98 -34.13 58.39
N ILE A 160 -11.03 -33.20 58.39
CA ILE A 160 -11.22 -31.78 58.68
C ILE A 160 -10.86 -30.99 57.41
N ASN A 161 -11.41 -29.79 57.27
CA ASN A 161 -11.16 -28.96 56.10
C ASN A 161 -9.88 -28.13 56.26
N ASP A 162 -8.71 -28.76 56.19
CA ASP A 162 -7.39 -28.16 56.39
C ASP A 162 -6.61 -27.91 55.09
N ASN A 163 -7.01 -28.51 53.96
CA ASN A 163 -6.37 -28.26 52.67
C ASN A 163 -7.17 -27.27 51.81
N PRO A 164 -6.56 -26.16 51.36
CA PRO A 164 -7.24 -25.25 50.44
C PRO A 164 -7.28 -25.81 49.00
N PRO A 165 -8.31 -25.46 48.21
CA PRO A 165 -8.37 -25.81 46.79
C PRO A 165 -7.16 -25.32 45.99
N GLN A 166 -6.62 -26.14 45.10
CA GLN A 166 -5.48 -25.78 44.24
C GLN A 166 -5.81 -25.95 42.76
N PHE A 167 -5.48 -24.94 41.95
CA PHE A 167 -5.66 -24.99 40.50
C PHE A 167 -4.56 -25.81 39.82
N LEU A 168 -4.95 -26.74 38.94
CA LEU A 168 -4.03 -27.71 38.34
C LEU A 168 -3.09 -27.11 37.28
N TYR A 169 -3.58 -26.17 36.48
CA TYR A 169 -2.88 -25.64 35.30
C TYR A 169 -2.75 -24.11 35.28
N GLY A 170 -2.87 -23.45 36.45
CA GLY A 170 -2.77 -21.99 36.55
C GLY A 170 -1.33 -21.48 36.39
N PRO A 171 -1.10 -20.29 35.81
CA PRO A 171 -2.07 -19.36 35.21
C PRO A 171 -2.58 -19.83 33.84
N TYR A 172 -3.84 -19.48 33.52
CA TYR A 172 -4.50 -19.90 32.28
C TYR A 172 -4.48 -18.80 31.21
N HIS A 173 -4.43 -19.21 29.94
CA HIS A 173 -4.54 -18.32 28.79
C HIS A 173 -5.62 -18.83 27.84
N ALA A 174 -6.49 -17.93 27.37
CA ALA A 174 -7.57 -18.28 26.47
C ALA A 174 -7.83 -17.18 25.44
N THR A 175 -8.42 -17.57 24.33
CA THR A 175 -8.81 -16.66 23.24
C THR A 175 -10.29 -16.80 22.96
N VAL A 176 -10.96 -15.68 22.69
CA VAL A 176 -12.36 -15.68 22.24
C VAL A 176 -12.53 -14.64 21.13
N PRO A 177 -13.26 -14.94 20.04
CA PRO A 177 -13.58 -13.92 19.04
C PRO A 177 -14.31 -12.73 19.66
N GLU A 178 -13.95 -11.53 19.23
CA GLU A 178 -14.75 -10.35 19.54
C GLU A 178 -16.16 -10.49 18.97
N ASN A 179 -17.08 -9.65 19.45
CA ASN A 179 -18.49 -9.70 19.09
C ASN A 179 -19.15 -11.08 19.30
N SER A 180 -18.53 -11.95 20.12
CA SER A 180 -19.12 -13.25 20.47
C SER A 180 -20.42 -13.08 21.23
N ASN A 181 -21.40 -13.94 20.91
CA ASN A 181 -22.67 -13.95 21.62
C ASN A 181 -22.46 -14.20 23.13
N VAL A 182 -23.32 -13.61 23.96
CA VAL A 182 -23.36 -13.87 25.40
C VAL A 182 -23.58 -15.37 25.65
N GLY A 183 -22.81 -15.94 26.58
CA GLY A 183 -22.85 -17.36 26.92
C GLY A 183 -21.84 -18.23 26.14
N THR A 184 -21.05 -17.66 25.24
CA THR A 184 -20.00 -18.37 24.51
C THR A 184 -18.96 -18.91 25.48
N SER A 185 -18.65 -20.21 25.37
CA SER A 185 -17.65 -20.87 26.23
C SER A 185 -16.24 -20.44 25.82
N VAL A 186 -15.45 -19.95 26.78
CA VAL A 186 -14.09 -19.46 26.55
C VAL A 186 -13.06 -20.51 26.95
N ILE A 187 -13.08 -20.93 28.22
CA ILE A 187 -12.15 -21.92 28.77
C ILE A 187 -12.78 -22.56 30.02
N GLN A 188 -12.37 -23.78 30.34
CA GLN A 188 -12.70 -24.43 31.61
C GLN A 188 -11.47 -24.43 32.52
N VAL A 189 -11.61 -23.89 33.74
CA VAL A 189 -10.57 -23.99 34.77
C VAL A 189 -10.88 -25.17 35.69
N THR A 190 -9.83 -25.79 36.23
CA THR A 190 -9.97 -26.94 37.13
C THR A 190 -9.10 -26.76 38.36
N ALA A 191 -9.73 -26.88 39.52
CA ALA A 191 -9.09 -26.99 40.81
C ALA A 191 -9.40 -28.35 41.45
N SER A 192 -8.49 -28.81 42.31
CA SER A 192 -8.63 -30.01 43.12
C SER A 192 -8.41 -29.65 44.59
N ASP A 193 -9.15 -30.34 45.45
CA ASP A 193 -9.02 -30.27 46.89
C ASP A 193 -8.60 -31.66 47.40
N ALA A 194 -7.75 -31.70 48.43
CA ALA A 194 -7.20 -32.94 48.96
C ALA A 194 -8.11 -33.60 49.98
N ASP A 195 -9.07 -32.84 50.55
CA ASP A 195 -9.98 -33.27 51.60
C ASP A 195 -11.03 -34.29 51.08
N ASP A 196 -11.84 -34.87 51.97
CA ASP A 196 -12.87 -35.85 51.60
C ASP A 196 -14.10 -35.15 51.00
N PRO A 197 -14.54 -35.47 49.76
CA PRO A 197 -15.72 -34.85 49.15
C PRO A 197 -17.04 -35.27 49.81
N THR A 198 -17.05 -36.34 50.61
CA THR A 198 -18.27 -36.91 51.21
C THR A 198 -18.51 -36.47 52.64
N TYR A 199 -17.44 -36.14 53.38
CA TYR A 199 -17.52 -35.68 54.75
C TYR A 199 -17.56 -34.15 54.78
N GLY A 200 -18.54 -33.56 55.46
CA GLY A 200 -18.63 -32.09 55.60
C GLY A 200 -18.85 -31.27 54.31
N ASN A 201 -18.82 -31.90 53.13
CA ASN A 201 -18.59 -31.26 51.83
C ASN A 201 -17.23 -30.55 51.74
N SER A 202 -16.22 -30.96 52.52
CA SER A 202 -14.91 -30.30 52.59
C SER A 202 -14.35 -30.08 51.18
N ALA A 203 -14.20 -31.15 50.38
CA ALA A 203 -13.67 -31.05 49.02
C ALA A 203 -14.67 -30.57 47.93
N LYS A 204 -15.87 -30.10 48.29
CA LYS A 204 -16.89 -29.70 47.30
C LYS A 204 -16.64 -28.27 46.83
N LEU A 205 -16.09 -28.13 45.62
CA LEU A 205 -15.70 -26.84 45.07
C LEU A 205 -16.86 -26.06 44.44
N VAL A 206 -16.83 -24.74 44.64
CA VAL A 206 -17.65 -23.75 43.94
C VAL A 206 -16.74 -22.67 43.37
N TYR A 207 -16.85 -22.46 42.06
CA TYR A 207 -16.09 -21.44 41.35
C TYR A 207 -16.79 -20.09 41.33
N SER A 208 -16.04 -19.01 41.52
CA SER A 208 -16.52 -17.63 41.45
C SER A 208 -15.49 -16.72 40.77
N ILE A 209 -15.95 -15.57 40.24
CA ILE A 209 -15.07 -14.54 39.68
C ILE A 209 -14.86 -13.46 40.74
N LEU A 210 -13.60 -13.15 41.05
CA LEU A 210 -13.22 -12.02 41.89
C LEU A 210 -12.99 -10.76 41.07
N GLU A 211 -12.33 -10.88 39.91
CA GLU A 211 -12.06 -9.78 38.99
C GLU A 211 -12.37 -10.24 37.55
N GLY A 212 -13.00 -9.38 36.74
CA GLY A 212 -13.38 -9.70 35.36
C GLY A 212 -14.87 -9.54 35.04
N GLN A 213 -15.71 -9.28 36.05
CA GLN A 213 -17.06 -8.79 35.84
C GLN A 213 -17.04 -7.33 35.35
N PRO A 214 -18.00 -6.90 34.52
CA PRO A 214 -19.16 -7.65 34.01
C PRO A 214 -18.89 -8.44 32.71
N TYR A 215 -17.65 -8.50 32.22
CA TYR A 215 -17.31 -9.07 30.91
C TYR A 215 -17.48 -10.58 30.83
N PHE A 216 -17.15 -11.29 31.91
CA PHE A 216 -17.19 -12.76 31.97
C PHE A 216 -18.04 -13.27 33.13
N SER A 217 -18.55 -14.49 32.97
CA SER A 217 -19.25 -15.28 33.99
C SER A 217 -18.57 -16.63 34.12
N VAL A 218 -18.63 -17.25 35.30
CA VAL A 218 -18.13 -18.62 35.52
C VAL A 218 -19.28 -19.49 35.99
N GLU A 219 -19.38 -20.69 35.42
CA GLU A 219 -20.34 -21.69 35.88
C GLU A 219 -19.85 -22.31 37.21
N PRO A 220 -20.59 -22.15 38.31
CA PRO A 220 -20.06 -22.41 39.65
C PRO A 220 -19.68 -23.86 39.94
N GLN A 221 -20.23 -24.83 39.21
CA GLN A 221 -19.99 -26.27 39.43
C GLN A 221 -18.94 -26.85 38.48
N THR A 222 -18.75 -26.26 37.30
CA THR A 222 -17.92 -26.83 36.23
C THR A 222 -16.62 -26.05 36.02
N GLY A 223 -16.56 -24.79 36.48
CA GLY A 223 -15.42 -23.90 36.21
C GLY A 223 -15.36 -23.40 34.77
N ILE A 224 -16.44 -23.54 33.98
CA ILE A 224 -16.49 -23.04 32.60
C ILE A 224 -16.72 -21.52 32.63
N ILE A 225 -15.76 -20.77 32.09
CA ILE A 225 -15.86 -19.32 31.90
C ILE A 225 -16.56 -19.04 30.57
N ARG A 226 -17.55 -18.14 30.61
CA ARG A 226 -18.36 -17.73 29.46
C ARG A 226 -18.38 -16.22 29.32
N THR A 227 -18.57 -15.73 28.10
CA THR A 227 -18.85 -14.32 27.84
C THR A 227 -20.16 -13.90 28.52
N ALA A 228 -20.16 -12.78 29.22
CA ALA A 228 -21.33 -12.24 29.93
C ALA A 228 -21.81 -10.91 29.35
N LEU A 229 -20.91 -10.14 28.71
CA LEU A 229 -21.22 -8.88 28.05
C LEU A 229 -21.26 -9.07 26.52
N PRO A 230 -22.28 -8.55 25.82
CA PRO A 230 -22.31 -8.53 24.35
C PRO A 230 -21.35 -7.49 23.79
N ASN A 231 -21.04 -7.59 22.49
CA ASN A 231 -20.29 -6.59 21.71
C ASN A 231 -18.96 -6.19 22.36
N MET A 232 -18.25 -7.17 22.92
CA MET A 232 -16.86 -6.97 23.34
C MET A 232 -16.03 -6.77 22.08
N ASP A 233 -15.29 -5.67 22.05
CA ASP A 233 -14.60 -5.11 20.88
C ASP A 233 -13.08 -5.08 21.19
N ARG A 234 -12.29 -5.66 20.27
CA ARG A 234 -10.84 -5.79 20.38
C ARG A 234 -10.15 -4.45 20.15
N GLU A 235 -10.62 -3.66 19.19
CA GLU A 235 -10.12 -2.32 18.89
C GLU A 235 -10.25 -1.38 20.09
N ALA A 236 -11.28 -1.58 20.92
CA ALA A 236 -11.43 -0.87 22.19
C ALA A 236 -10.56 -1.46 23.31
N ARG A 237 -10.58 -2.79 23.50
CA ARG A 237 -9.78 -3.48 24.51
C ARG A 237 -9.53 -4.95 24.14
N GLN A 238 -8.29 -5.27 23.80
CA GLN A 238 -7.90 -6.63 23.40
C GLN A 238 -7.75 -7.63 24.55
N GLU A 239 -7.29 -7.22 25.74
CA GLU A 239 -6.90 -8.14 26.82
C GLU A 239 -7.69 -7.91 28.13
N PHE A 240 -8.16 -9.03 28.69
CA PHE A 240 -8.88 -9.08 29.96
C PHE A 240 -8.18 -10.03 30.93
N ASN A 241 -7.87 -9.52 32.11
CA ASN A 241 -7.35 -10.30 33.22
C ASN A 241 -8.51 -10.67 34.13
N VAL A 242 -8.80 -11.97 34.24
CA VAL A 242 -9.88 -12.51 35.08
C VAL A 242 -9.25 -13.28 36.23
N VAL A 243 -9.69 -13.01 37.46
CA VAL A 243 -9.26 -13.75 38.65
C VAL A 243 -10.39 -14.68 39.07
N ILE A 244 -10.12 -15.99 39.02
CA ILE A 244 -11.08 -17.02 39.43
C ILE A 244 -10.69 -17.53 40.81
N GLN A 245 -11.69 -17.69 41.67
CA GLN A 245 -11.59 -18.34 42.95
C GLN A 245 -12.29 -19.70 42.89
N ALA A 246 -11.64 -20.73 43.45
CA ALA A 246 -12.28 -21.99 43.82
C ALA A 246 -12.41 -21.99 45.33
N LYS A 247 -13.64 -22.13 45.84
CA LYS A 247 -13.94 -22.19 47.27
C LYS A 247 -14.52 -23.54 47.63
N ASP A 248 -13.98 -24.15 48.67
CA ASP A 248 -14.39 -25.46 49.19
C ASP A 248 -15.71 -25.35 50.00
N MET A 249 -16.10 -26.42 50.71
CA MET A 249 -17.32 -26.45 51.55
C MET A 249 -18.59 -25.99 50.81
N GLY A 250 -18.69 -26.24 49.50
CA GLY A 250 -19.82 -25.77 48.70
C GLY A 250 -19.92 -24.24 48.59
N GLY A 251 -18.82 -23.51 48.79
CA GLY A 251 -18.76 -22.05 48.75
C GLY A 251 -19.22 -21.34 50.03
N HIS A 252 -19.39 -22.07 51.13
CA HIS A 252 -19.82 -21.49 52.42
C HIS A 252 -18.77 -20.54 53.01
N MET A 253 -19.19 -19.64 53.91
CA MET A 253 -18.31 -18.58 54.46
C MET A 253 -17.07 -19.14 55.20
N GLY A 254 -17.19 -20.30 55.85
CA GLY A 254 -16.09 -20.94 56.58
C GLY A 254 -15.11 -21.76 55.72
N GLY A 255 -15.37 -21.88 54.43
CA GLY A 255 -14.50 -22.64 53.52
C GLY A 255 -13.20 -21.94 53.14
N LEU A 256 -12.15 -22.70 52.86
CA LEU A 256 -10.89 -22.22 52.31
C LEU A 256 -11.01 -21.98 50.80
N SER A 257 -10.07 -21.22 50.25
CA SER A 257 -10.12 -20.85 48.83
C SER A 257 -8.75 -20.76 48.18
N GLY A 258 -8.66 -21.25 46.96
CA GLY A 258 -7.56 -20.97 46.04
C GLY A 258 -7.96 -19.97 44.97
N THR A 259 -6.99 -19.25 44.42
CA THR A 259 -7.21 -18.31 43.31
C THR A 259 -6.24 -18.57 42.15
N THR A 260 -6.66 -18.27 40.92
CA THR A 260 -5.82 -18.30 39.73
C THR A 260 -6.16 -17.14 38.80
N LYS A 261 -5.16 -16.69 38.04
CA LYS A 261 -5.34 -15.71 36.97
C LYS A 261 -5.62 -16.41 35.64
N VAL A 262 -6.56 -15.86 34.88
CA VAL A 262 -6.90 -16.25 33.50
C VAL A 262 -6.77 -15.01 32.63
N THR A 263 -5.83 -15.03 31.67
CA THR A 263 -5.68 -13.96 30.68
C THR A 263 -6.47 -14.34 29.43
N ILE A 264 -7.52 -13.57 29.14
CA ILE A 264 -8.39 -13.76 27.97
C ILE A 264 -8.08 -12.68 26.95
N THR A 265 -7.69 -13.09 25.74
CA THR A 265 -7.42 -12.18 24.62
C THR A 265 -8.52 -12.29 23.57
N LEU A 266 -9.06 -11.16 23.14
CA LEU A 266 -9.99 -11.12 22.02
C LEU A 266 -9.26 -11.37 20.70
N THR A 267 -9.78 -12.29 19.89
CA THR A 267 -9.30 -12.50 18.52
C THR A 267 -10.11 -11.66 17.56
N ASP A 268 -9.40 -11.07 16.62
CA ASP A 268 -9.89 -10.13 15.61
C ASP A 268 -10.92 -10.76 14.67
N VAL A 269 -11.92 -9.96 14.31
CA VAL A 269 -12.96 -10.27 13.34
C VAL A 269 -13.09 -9.06 12.42
N ASN A 270 -13.16 -9.26 11.11
CA ASN A 270 -13.27 -8.14 10.16
C ASN A 270 -14.66 -7.47 10.23
N ASP A 271 -14.83 -6.54 11.16
CA ASP A 271 -16.04 -5.76 11.38
C ASP A 271 -15.85 -4.26 11.10
N ASN A 272 -14.62 -3.79 10.87
CA ASN A 272 -14.35 -2.41 10.48
C ASN A 272 -13.99 -2.29 9.00
N PRO A 273 -14.69 -1.44 8.23
CA PRO A 273 -14.30 -1.16 6.86
C PRO A 273 -13.14 -0.15 6.79
N PRO A 274 -12.32 -0.17 5.73
CA PRO A 274 -11.26 0.81 5.53
C PRO A 274 -11.87 2.18 5.32
N LYS A 275 -11.32 3.20 5.98
CA LYS A 275 -11.80 4.58 5.89
C LYS A 275 -10.70 5.54 5.50
N PHE A 276 -10.97 6.37 4.49
CA PHE A 276 -10.10 7.49 4.18
C PHE A 276 -10.29 8.59 5.22
N PRO A 277 -9.21 9.12 5.83
CA PRO A 277 -9.30 10.27 6.73
C PRO A 277 -9.88 11.53 6.07
N GLN A 278 -9.74 11.65 4.75
CA GLN A 278 -10.23 12.76 3.95
C GLN A 278 -11.06 12.22 2.77
N SER A 279 -12.19 12.87 2.49
CA SER A 279 -13.02 12.55 1.32
C SER A 279 -12.47 13.11 0.00
N VAL A 280 -11.61 14.13 0.09
CA VAL A 280 -10.97 14.77 -1.06
C VAL A 280 -9.48 14.98 -0.78
N TYR A 281 -8.63 14.46 -1.66
CA TYR A 281 -7.19 14.72 -1.68
C TYR A 281 -6.87 15.65 -2.85
N THR A 282 -5.98 16.62 -2.63
CA THR A 282 -5.48 17.49 -3.70
C THR A 282 -3.98 17.27 -3.83
N MET A 283 -3.53 17.00 -5.04
CA MET A 283 -2.12 16.79 -5.39
C MET A 283 -1.83 17.54 -6.69
N SER A 284 -0.55 17.79 -6.95
CA SER A 284 -0.12 18.40 -8.19
C SER A 284 0.95 17.57 -8.88
N VAL A 285 1.00 17.70 -10.19
CA VAL A 285 1.99 17.05 -11.06
C VAL A 285 2.45 18.08 -12.09
N SER A 286 3.75 18.21 -12.29
CA SER A 286 4.28 19.02 -13.39
C SER A 286 4.00 18.32 -14.72
N GLU A 287 3.72 19.06 -15.79
CA GLU A 287 3.59 18.46 -17.12
C GLU A 287 4.89 17.86 -17.67
N ASN A 288 6.03 18.35 -17.19
CA ASN A 288 7.35 17.77 -17.47
C ASN A 288 7.60 16.44 -16.73
N ALA A 289 6.67 16.01 -15.87
CA ALA A 289 6.81 14.75 -15.15
C ALA A 289 6.80 13.55 -16.10
N VAL A 290 7.68 12.59 -15.83
CA VAL A 290 7.86 11.42 -16.70
C VAL A 290 6.91 10.27 -16.31
N PRO A 291 6.47 9.44 -17.27
CA PRO A 291 5.71 8.23 -16.93
C PRO A 291 6.48 7.33 -15.94
N GLY A 292 5.81 6.90 -14.89
CA GLY A 292 6.33 6.14 -13.76
C GLY A 292 6.54 6.97 -12.50
N GLU A 293 6.57 8.30 -12.62
CA GLU A 293 6.77 9.22 -11.51
C GLU A 293 5.59 9.22 -10.54
N GLU A 294 5.89 9.42 -9.26
CA GLU A 294 4.92 9.45 -8.19
C GLU A 294 4.27 10.84 -8.08
N VAL A 295 2.95 10.89 -8.18
CA VAL A 295 2.17 12.13 -8.04
C VAL A 295 1.79 12.38 -6.58
N GLY A 296 1.55 11.31 -5.83
CA GLY A 296 1.26 11.41 -4.40
C GLY A 296 0.77 10.11 -3.79
N ARG A 297 0.57 10.14 -2.47
CA ARG A 297 0.17 8.99 -1.66
C ARG A 297 -1.13 9.28 -0.92
N ILE A 298 -1.98 8.27 -0.84
CA ILE A 298 -3.20 8.28 -0.02
C ILE A 298 -3.31 6.98 0.76
N LYS A 299 -3.88 7.06 1.95
CA LYS A 299 -4.00 5.90 2.84
C LYS A 299 -5.39 5.84 3.44
N ALA A 300 -6.09 4.73 3.25
CA ALA A 300 -7.23 4.39 4.06
C ALA A 300 -6.74 3.67 5.32
N LYS A 301 -7.39 3.96 6.45
CA LYS A 301 -7.09 3.34 7.75
C LYS A 301 -8.14 2.29 8.03
N ASP A 302 -7.64 1.12 8.41
CA ASP A 302 -8.44 0.00 8.87
C ASP A 302 -7.88 -0.42 10.23
N PRO A 303 -8.69 -0.40 11.31
CA PRO A 303 -8.23 -0.67 12.67
C PRO A 303 -8.08 -2.17 12.97
N ASP A 304 -8.55 -3.05 12.08
CA ASP A 304 -8.51 -4.50 12.26
C ASP A 304 -7.08 -5.06 12.15
N LEU A 305 -6.85 -6.25 12.70
CA LEU A 305 -5.54 -6.86 12.82
C LEU A 305 -5.20 -7.80 11.64
N GLY A 306 -3.93 -7.82 11.25
CA GLY A 306 -3.42 -8.82 10.32
C GLY A 306 -4.00 -8.68 8.91
N GLU A 307 -4.60 -9.76 8.39
CA GLU A 307 -5.22 -9.80 7.06
C GLU A 307 -6.55 -9.04 6.98
N ASN A 308 -7.27 -8.91 8.09
CA ASN A 308 -8.55 -8.20 8.14
C ASN A 308 -8.35 -6.70 7.88
N GLY A 309 -7.28 -6.12 8.46
CA GLY A 309 -6.87 -4.74 8.20
C GLY A 309 -6.09 -4.51 6.90
N LEU A 310 -5.96 -5.51 6.01
CA LEU A 310 -5.28 -5.32 4.72
C LEU A 310 -6.20 -4.63 3.69
N VAL A 311 -5.78 -3.44 3.30
CA VAL A 311 -6.51 -2.61 2.33
C VAL A 311 -5.94 -2.78 0.93
N SER A 312 -6.85 -3.01 -0.03
CA SER A 312 -6.58 -2.97 -1.46
C SER A 312 -7.12 -1.68 -2.07
N TYR A 313 -6.38 -1.10 -3.01
CA TYR A 313 -6.76 0.16 -3.66
C TYR A 313 -7.00 -0.03 -5.15
N ARG A 314 -7.97 0.69 -5.70
CA ARG A 314 -8.29 0.66 -7.13
C ARG A 314 -8.90 1.97 -7.61
N LEU A 315 -8.61 2.36 -8.85
CA LEU A 315 -9.32 3.45 -9.51
C LEU A 315 -10.68 2.95 -10.06
N ILE A 316 -11.78 3.60 -9.69
CA ILE A 316 -13.15 3.19 -10.10
C ILE A 316 -13.58 3.93 -11.35
N ASP A 317 -13.33 5.24 -11.37
CA ASP A 317 -13.54 6.09 -12.53
C ASP A 317 -12.17 6.32 -13.15
N GLU A 318 -11.71 5.35 -13.95
CA GLU A 318 -10.52 5.54 -14.78
C GLU A 318 -10.76 6.78 -15.66
N ASP A 319 -9.82 7.73 -15.65
CA ASP A 319 -9.85 8.81 -16.63
C ASP A 319 -9.92 8.18 -18.03
N LYS A 320 -10.76 8.70 -18.92
CA LYS A 320 -11.00 8.11 -20.26
C LYS A 320 -9.71 7.89 -21.06
N PHE A 321 -8.64 8.59 -20.68
CA PHE A 321 -7.33 8.59 -21.30
C PHE A 321 -6.31 7.67 -20.61
N GLY A 322 -6.56 7.23 -19.38
CA GLY A 322 -5.69 6.31 -18.63
C GLY A 322 -4.32 6.91 -18.27
N ASN A 323 -4.27 8.21 -17.94
CA ASN A 323 -3.04 8.94 -17.65
C ASN A 323 -2.43 8.59 -16.29
N PHE A 324 -3.23 8.05 -15.36
CA PHE A 324 -2.80 7.71 -14.01
C PHE A 324 -3.03 6.24 -13.71
N GLU A 325 -2.19 5.69 -12.86
CA GLU A 325 -2.36 4.36 -12.28
C GLU A 325 -2.19 4.42 -10.76
N ILE A 326 -2.76 3.44 -10.07
CA ILE A 326 -2.63 3.33 -8.62
C ILE A 326 -1.98 1.99 -8.27
N THR A 327 -0.99 2.05 -7.41
CA THR A 327 -0.24 0.88 -6.92
C THR A 327 -0.19 0.91 -5.41
N THR A 328 -0.17 -0.25 -4.76
CA THR A 328 0.00 -0.32 -3.31
C THR A 328 1.47 -0.48 -2.97
N ASP A 329 2.00 0.40 -2.13
CA ASP A 329 3.36 0.26 -1.60
C ASP A 329 3.45 -0.96 -0.66
N SER A 330 4.38 -1.87 -0.94
CA SER A 330 4.58 -3.08 -0.12
C SER A 330 5.03 -2.81 1.32
N GLN A 331 5.72 -1.69 1.58
CA GLN A 331 6.25 -1.34 2.89
C GLN A 331 5.26 -0.48 3.69
N THR A 332 4.77 0.62 3.11
CA THR A 332 3.90 1.57 3.83
C THR A 332 2.42 1.19 3.77
N ARG A 333 2.04 0.27 2.87
CA ARG A 333 0.65 -0.11 2.55
C ARG A 333 -0.22 1.07 2.13
N GLU A 334 0.40 2.08 1.54
CA GLU A 334 -0.28 3.26 1.00
C GLU A 334 -0.59 3.07 -0.47
N ALA A 335 -1.65 3.71 -0.93
CA ALA A 335 -1.93 3.82 -2.35
C ALA A 335 -1.04 4.93 -2.93
N VAL A 336 -0.16 4.55 -3.84
CA VAL A 336 0.73 5.45 -4.59
C VAL A 336 0.10 5.69 -5.95
N LEU A 337 -0.27 6.95 -6.20
CA LEU A 337 -0.74 7.39 -7.50
C LEU A 337 0.48 7.73 -8.37
N LYS A 338 0.57 7.11 -9.54
CA LYS A 338 1.66 7.30 -10.48
C LYS A 338 1.17 7.79 -11.83
N LEU A 339 2.03 8.53 -12.51
CA LEU A 339 1.81 8.94 -13.89
C LEU A 339 2.06 7.76 -14.83
N ARG A 340 1.11 7.46 -15.71
CA ARG A 340 1.23 6.38 -16.71
C ARG A 340 1.46 6.92 -18.12
N LYS A 341 0.93 8.10 -18.42
CA LYS A 341 1.11 8.83 -19.68
C LYS A 341 1.43 10.29 -19.38
N PRO A 342 2.20 10.98 -20.23
CA PRO A 342 2.45 12.40 -20.06
C PRO A 342 1.13 13.18 -19.98
N VAL A 343 1.14 14.25 -19.20
CA VAL A 343 0.05 15.22 -19.07
C VAL A 343 0.53 16.53 -19.67
N ASP A 344 -0.42 17.33 -20.13
CA ASP A 344 -0.20 18.59 -20.86
C ASP A 344 -1.19 19.59 -20.25
N TYR A 345 -0.65 20.69 -19.71
CA TYR A 345 -1.39 21.71 -18.99
C TYR A 345 -2.35 22.48 -19.92
N GLU A 346 -1.92 22.78 -21.15
CA GLU A 346 -2.66 23.47 -22.21
C GLU A 346 -3.90 22.66 -22.61
N THR A 347 -3.73 21.34 -22.69
CA THR A 347 -4.82 20.43 -23.04
C THR A 347 -5.79 20.22 -21.87
N LYS A 348 -5.28 19.93 -20.66
CA LYS A 348 -6.12 19.64 -19.49
C LYS A 348 -5.41 19.87 -18.16
N ARG A 349 -5.90 20.88 -17.43
CA ARG A 349 -5.31 21.38 -16.18
C ARG A 349 -5.69 20.61 -14.92
N ASP A 350 -6.84 19.94 -14.92
CA ASP A 350 -7.38 19.27 -13.74
C ASP A 350 -7.89 17.87 -14.07
N TYR A 351 -7.54 16.91 -13.22
CA TYR A 351 -8.05 15.54 -13.25
C TYR A 351 -8.78 15.23 -11.94
N ILE A 352 -9.95 14.61 -12.06
CA ILE A 352 -10.75 14.15 -10.92
C ILE A 352 -10.80 12.64 -11.01
N LEU A 353 -10.10 11.98 -10.10
CA LEU A 353 -10.02 10.53 -9.99
C LEU A 353 -10.81 10.07 -8.76
N ARG A 354 -11.40 8.88 -8.84
CA ARG A 354 -12.06 8.23 -7.69
C ARG A 354 -11.34 6.96 -7.34
N VAL A 355 -10.87 6.90 -6.10
CA VAL A 355 -10.13 5.77 -5.54
C VAL A 355 -11.02 5.01 -4.57
N GLU A 356 -11.16 3.71 -4.78
CA GLU A 356 -11.75 2.75 -3.85
C GLU A 356 -10.65 2.19 -2.94
N ALA A 357 -10.92 2.14 -1.64
CA ALA A 357 -10.23 1.25 -0.70
C ALA A 357 -11.18 0.11 -0.35
N SER A 358 -10.71 -1.13 -0.31
CA SER A 358 -11.53 -2.29 0.10
C SER A 358 -10.72 -3.37 0.80
N ASN A 359 -11.31 -4.09 1.76
CA ASN A 359 -10.66 -5.27 2.34
C ASN A 359 -10.58 -6.40 1.32
N LEU A 360 -9.53 -7.22 1.43
CA LEU A 360 -9.36 -8.41 0.60
C LEU A 360 -10.23 -9.58 1.07
N HIS A 361 -10.43 -9.70 2.38
CA HIS A 361 -11.25 -10.73 3.02
C HIS A 361 -12.52 -10.10 3.57
N LEU A 362 -13.69 -10.70 3.29
CA LEU A 362 -14.98 -10.19 3.75
C LEU A 362 -15.67 -11.28 4.58
N ASP A 363 -15.99 -10.98 5.84
CA ASP A 363 -16.77 -11.89 6.68
C ASP A 363 -18.28 -11.73 6.37
N PRO A 364 -18.98 -12.79 5.93
CA PRO A 364 -20.40 -12.74 5.61
C PRO A 364 -21.30 -12.22 6.73
N ARG A 365 -20.89 -12.38 8.00
CA ARG A 365 -21.68 -11.99 9.18
C ARG A 365 -21.85 -10.48 9.31
N PHE A 366 -20.90 -9.69 8.81
CA PHE A 366 -20.89 -8.25 8.97
C PHE A 366 -21.38 -7.51 7.71
N MET A 367 -21.89 -8.24 6.71
CA MET A 367 -22.18 -7.64 5.39
C MET A 367 -23.31 -6.63 5.40
N SER A 368 -24.15 -6.69 6.44
CA SER A 368 -25.20 -5.73 6.71
C SER A 368 -24.71 -4.41 7.31
N ASN A 369 -23.49 -4.36 7.85
CA ASN A 369 -23.07 -3.27 8.76
C ASN A 369 -22.44 -2.07 8.05
N GLY A 370 -22.20 -2.14 6.73
CA GLY A 370 -21.77 -0.97 5.98
C GLY A 370 -21.09 -1.31 4.66
N PRO A 371 -20.59 -0.29 3.96
CA PRO A 371 -19.74 -0.52 2.81
C PRO A 371 -18.35 -0.94 3.32
N TYR A 372 -17.91 -2.17 3.02
CA TYR A 372 -16.50 -2.63 3.17
C TYR A 372 -15.51 -1.96 2.24
N LYS A 373 -15.98 -0.84 1.69
CA LYS A 373 -15.33 -0.06 0.70
C LYS A 373 -15.57 1.38 1.05
N ASP A 374 -14.51 2.16 1.01
CA ASP A 374 -14.64 3.60 1.07
C ASP A 374 -14.08 4.20 -0.20
N THR A 375 -14.58 5.38 -0.56
CA THR A 375 -14.17 6.05 -1.78
C THR A 375 -13.72 7.46 -1.46
N ALA A 376 -12.52 7.81 -1.93
CA ALA A 376 -12.01 9.17 -1.88
C ALA A 376 -11.88 9.74 -3.30
N THR A 377 -12.08 11.06 -3.41
CA THR A 377 -11.84 11.79 -4.66
C THR A 377 -10.45 12.40 -4.63
N VAL A 378 -9.65 12.12 -5.65
CA VAL A 378 -8.32 12.71 -5.81
C VAL A 378 -8.38 13.74 -6.93
N LYS A 379 -8.10 15.00 -6.59
CA LYS A 379 -7.97 16.10 -7.54
C LYS A 379 -6.49 16.31 -7.84
N VAL A 380 -6.10 15.98 -9.07
CA VAL A 380 -4.73 16.22 -9.56
C VAL A 380 -4.75 17.52 -10.36
N LYS A 381 -3.94 18.48 -9.95
CA LYS A 381 -3.69 19.72 -10.69
C LYS A 381 -2.43 19.57 -11.51
N VAL A 382 -2.50 19.88 -12.80
CA VAL A 382 -1.30 19.99 -13.62
C VAL A 382 -0.67 21.35 -13.35
N GLU A 383 0.62 21.36 -13.08
CA GLU A 383 1.44 22.56 -12.96
C GLU A 383 2.11 22.84 -14.30
N ASP A 384 1.82 24.02 -14.82
CA ASP A 384 2.42 24.65 -16.00
C ASP A 384 3.94 24.77 -15.81
N ALA A 385 4.70 24.34 -16.81
CA ALA A 385 6.14 24.38 -16.82
C ALA A 385 6.62 24.85 -18.19
N ASN A 386 7.56 25.81 -18.20
CA ASN A 386 7.94 26.53 -19.42
C ASN A 386 8.34 25.58 -20.58
N GLU A 387 7.58 25.62 -21.68
CA GLU A 387 7.79 24.85 -22.89
C GLU A 387 8.39 25.72 -24.01
N PRO A 388 9.20 25.17 -24.93
CA PRO A 388 9.71 25.95 -26.05
C PRO A 388 8.57 26.38 -27.00
N PRO A 389 8.67 27.57 -27.64
CA PRO A 389 7.61 28.10 -28.48
C PRO A 389 7.35 27.22 -29.71
N VAL A 390 6.10 26.94 -30.06
CA VAL A 390 5.76 26.00 -31.13
C VAL A 390 5.49 26.71 -32.45
N PHE A 391 6.13 26.29 -33.54
CA PHE A 391 5.82 26.79 -34.89
C PHE A 391 4.45 26.29 -35.36
N LYS A 392 3.68 27.17 -36.02
CA LYS A 392 2.36 26.82 -36.59
C LYS A 392 2.43 25.67 -37.59
N HIS A 393 3.54 25.56 -38.32
CA HIS A 393 3.82 24.44 -39.21
C HIS A 393 5.29 24.00 -39.02
N PRO A 394 5.61 22.70 -39.07
CA PRO A 394 6.98 22.22 -38.92
C PRO A 394 7.85 22.56 -40.15
N ASN A 395 7.22 22.70 -41.32
CA ASN A 395 7.88 22.98 -42.60
C ASN A 395 7.15 24.12 -43.32
N TYR A 396 7.92 25.09 -43.81
CA TYR A 396 7.43 26.21 -44.64
C TYR A 396 8.02 26.10 -46.04
N ILE A 397 7.19 26.32 -47.06
CA ILE A 397 7.63 26.46 -48.44
C ILE A 397 7.32 27.89 -48.86
N LEU A 398 8.37 28.66 -49.15
CA LEU A 398 8.28 30.05 -49.59
C LEU A 398 8.82 30.17 -51.01
N GLU A 399 8.40 31.20 -51.74
CA GLU A 399 8.84 31.41 -53.12
C GLU A 399 9.29 32.85 -53.33
N VAL A 400 10.37 33.04 -54.10
CA VAL A 400 10.93 34.36 -54.44
C VAL A 400 11.49 34.35 -55.85
N GLU A 401 11.31 35.42 -56.60
CA GLU A 401 11.88 35.57 -57.96
C GLU A 401 13.38 35.87 -57.86
N GLU A 402 14.21 35.30 -58.74
CA GLU A 402 15.67 35.46 -58.65
C GLU A 402 16.17 36.89 -58.83
N ASN A 403 15.49 37.67 -59.68
CA ASN A 403 15.77 39.08 -59.92
C ASN A 403 15.32 40.02 -58.79
N SER A 404 14.78 39.47 -57.69
CA SER A 404 14.29 40.25 -56.56
C SER A 404 15.43 41.06 -55.93
N PRO A 405 15.29 42.40 -55.78
CA PRO A 405 16.33 43.21 -55.17
C PRO A 405 16.53 42.84 -53.71
N ALA A 406 17.72 43.13 -53.17
CA ALA A 406 17.98 42.98 -51.74
C ALA A 406 16.96 43.76 -50.90
N GLY A 407 16.42 43.11 -49.86
CA GLY A 407 15.37 43.61 -48.98
C GLY A 407 13.96 43.15 -49.36
N THR A 408 13.80 42.35 -50.42
CA THR A 408 12.50 41.81 -50.84
C THR A 408 11.99 40.80 -49.82
N VAL A 409 10.70 40.90 -49.48
CA VAL A 409 10.05 39.99 -48.53
C VAL A 409 9.75 38.66 -49.21
N VAL A 410 10.32 37.57 -48.68
CA VAL A 410 10.13 36.20 -49.17
C VAL A 410 8.89 35.57 -48.54
N GLY A 411 8.68 35.80 -47.24
CA GLY A 411 7.56 35.26 -46.50
C GLY A 411 7.70 35.46 -44.99
N ARG A 412 6.82 34.84 -44.21
CA ARG A 412 6.78 34.95 -42.75
C ARG A 412 6.66 33.58 -42.12
N VAL A 413 7.49 33.31 -41.12
CA VAL A 413 7.31 32.18 -40.18
C VAL A 413 6.69 32.69 -38.89
N HIS A 414 5.95 31.83 -38.20
CA HIS A 414 5.20 32.23 -36.99
C HIS A 414 5.21 31.08 -35.99
N ALA A 415 5.72 31.38 -34.80
CA ALA A 415 5.69 30.53 -33.62
C ALA A 415 4.81 31.15 -32.55
N GLU A 416 4.21 30.30 -31.73
CA GLU A 416 3.33 30.67 -30.62
C GLU A 416 3.84 29.98 -29.35
N ASP A 417 3.89 30.74 -28.28
CA ASP A 417 4.20 30.27 -26.93
C ASP A 417 2.89 29.70 -26.37
N THR A 418 2.94 28.42 -26.01
CA THR A 418 1.80 27.64 -25.54
C THR A 418 1.53 27.85 -24.06
N ASP A 419 2.53 28.29 -23.29
CA ASP A 419 2.49 28.37 -21.84
C ASP A 419 1.45 29.39 -21.34
N ALA A 420 1.05 29.24 -20.07
CA ALA A 420 0.12 30.20 -19.46
C ALA A 420 0.71 31.62 -19.37
N ALA A 421 2.02 31.71 -19.17
CA ALA A 421 2.77 32.95 -19.06
C ALA A 421 3.27 33.38 -20.44
N LYS A 422 2.64 34.40 -21.04
CA LYS A 422 3.02 34.86 -22.38
C LYS A 422 4.35 35.59 -22.40
N VAL A 423 5.36 35.00 -23.01
CA VAL A 423 6.68 35.62 -23.20
C VAL A 423 6.88 36.04 -24.67
N PRO A 424 7.51 37.19 -24.96
CA PRO A 424 7.82 37.58 -26.33
C PRO A 424 8.85 36.64 -26.99
N ILE A 425 8.54 36.18 -28.20
CA ILE A 425 9.34 35.23 -28.99
C ILE A 425 10.23 36.00 -29.97
N ASN A 426 11.50 35.60 -30.05
CA ASN A 426 12.45 36.06 -31.05
C ASN A 426 12.78 34.98 -32.09
N TYR A 427 13.03 35.41 -33.32
CA TYR A 427 13.39 34.54 -34.44
C TYR A 427 14.85 34.73 -34.89
N LEU A 428 15.50 33.62 -35.27
CA LEU A 428 16.87 33.61 -35.78
C LEU A 428 17.05 32.54 -36.87
N ILE A 429 17.71 32.87 -37.97
CA ILE A 429 18.14 31.87 -38.97
C ILE A 429 19.42 31.19 -38.48
N ASP A 430 19.47 29.85 -38.52
CA ASP A 430 20.67 29.10 -38.20
C ASP A 430 21.77 29.38 -39.23
N ARG A 431 22.89 29.92 -38.76
CA ARG A 431 24.04 30.30 -39.59
C ARG A 431 24.63 29.14 -40.38
N HIS A 432 24.50 27.91 -39.90
CA HIS A 432 25.02 26.74 -40.60
C HIS A 432 24.21 26.40 -41.85
N THR A 433 22.94 26.82 -41.89
CA THR A 433 22.03 26.56 -43.02
C THR A 433 22.06 27.66 -44.07
N ASP A 434 22.59 28.85 -43.74
CA ASP A 434 22.77 29.97 -44.65
C ASP A 434 24.16 30.61 -44.46
N LEU A 435 25.20 29.84 -44.82
CA LEU A 435 26.61 30.25 -44.65
C LEU A 435 26.93 31.55 -45.39
N GLU A 436 26.33 31.74 -46.56
CA GLU A 436 26.54 32.90 -47.40
C GLU A 436 25.65 34.09 -47.04
N LYS A 437 24.69 33.90 -46.12
CA LYS A 437 23.73 34.92 -45.69
C LYS A 437 22.98 35.49 -46.90
N TYR A 438 22.27 34.64 -47.62
CA TYR A 438 21.33 35.07 -48.66
C TYR A 438 20.09 35.71 -48.04
N PHE A 439 19.70 35.30 -46.84
CA PHE A 439 18.47 35.72 -46.19
C PHE A 439 18.73 36.38 -44.82
N SER A 440 17.81 37.27 -44.44
CA SER A 440 17.73 37.85 -43.09
C SER A 440 16.32 37.66 -42.56
N ILE A 441 16.19 37.48 -41.25
CA ILE A 441 14.90 37.42 -40.57
C ILE A 441 14.78 38.57 -39.59
N ASN A 442 13.62 39.20 -39.53
CA ASN A 442 13.31 40.14 -38.46
C ASN A 442 13.00 39.35 -37.18
N SER A 443 13.70 39.69 -36.10
CA SER A 443 13.64 38.96 -34.84
C SER A 443 12.27 39.03 -34.16
N GLU A 444 11.48 40.08 -34.37
CA GLU A 444 10.21 40.27 -33.63
C GLU A 444 8.98 39.70 -34.38
N ASP A 445 8.97 39.76 -35.71
CA ASP A 445 7.80 39.40 -36.51
C ASP A 445 7.99 38.14 -37.38
N GLY A 446 9.21 37.60 -37.48
CA GLY A 446 9.52 36.40 -38.25
C GLY A 446 9.47 36.58 -39.77
N ILE A 447 9.51 37.82 -40.28
CA ILE A 447 9.55 38.10 -41.73
C ILE A 447 10.95 37.86 -42.28
N ILE A 448 11.04 37.04 -43.33
CA ILE A 448 12.27 36.70 -44.03
C ILE A 448 12.43 37.61 -45.26
N ARG A 449 13.62 38.20 -45.42
CA ARG A 449 13.98 39.10 -46.53
C ARG A 449 15.26 38.65 -47.23
N THR A 450 15.34 38.87 -48.53
CA THR A 450 16.57 38.70 -49.30
C THR A 450 17.61 39.72 -48.89
N THR A 451 18.89 39.35 -48.90
CA THR A 451 20.02 40.27 -48.62
C THR A 451 21.06 40.27 -49.72
N ARG A 452 21.13 39.18 -50.48
CA ARG A 452 21.97 39.02 -51.66
C ARG A 452 21.10 38.72 -52.88
N PRO A 453 21.59 39.02 -54.09
CA PRO A 453 20.93 38.55 -55.32
C PRO A 453 20.87 37.03 -55.31
N LEU A 454 19.78 36.50 -55.85
CA LEU A 454 19.56 35.08 -56.04
C LEU A 454 19.77 34.76 -57.52
N ASP A 455 20.14 33.52 -57.80
CA ASP A 455 20.41 33.01 -59.13
C ASP A 455 19.90 31.56 -59.13
N ARG A 456 18.83 31.31 -59.88
CA ARG A 456 18.14 30.02 -59.90
C ARG A 456 18.97 28.99 -60.66
N GLU A 457 19.65 29.38 -61.73
CA GLU A 457 20.51 28.52 -62.54
C GLU A 457 21.68 27.97 -61.71
N LEU A 458 22.15 28.75 -60.73
CA LEU A 458 23.12 28.30 -59.74
C LEU A 458 22.48 27.44 -58.64
N MET A 459 21.44 27.96 -57.99
CA MET A 459 20.83 27.34 -56.81
C MET A 459 19.30 27.53 -56.80
N PRO A 460 18.52 26.53 -57.29
CA PRO A 460 17.07 26.66 -57.41
C PRO A 460 16.31 26.57 -56.08
N TRP A 461 16.93 26.01 -55.05
CA TRP A 461 16.34 25.82 -53.73
C TRP A 461 17.33 26.22 -52.63
N HIS A 462 16.86 27.05 -51.70
CA HIS A 462 17.58 27.34 -50.46
C HIS A 462 16.84 26.73 -49.28
N ASN A 463 17.52 25.84 -48.55
CA ASN A 463 16.97 25.20 -47.36
C ASN A 463 17.60 25.84 -46.13
N ILE A 464 16.83 26.65 -45.41
CA ILE A 464 17.28 27.31 -44.18
C ILE A 464 16.51 26.75 -42.99
N SER A 465 17.16 26.72 -41.83
CA SER A 465 16.50 26.41 -40.55
C SER A 465 16.28 27.70 -39.78
N VAL A 466 15.04 27.92 -39.34
CA VAL A 466 14.68 29.05 -38.49
C VAL A 466 14.44 28.55 -37.08
N THR A 467 15.07 29.20 -36.12
CA THR A 467 14.93 28.94 -34.69
C THR A 467 14.07 30.03 -34.06
N ALA A 468 13.10 29.63 -33.22
CA ALA A 468 12.33 30.52 -32.36
C ALA A 468 12.70 30.26 -30.89
N PHE A 469 12.82 31.32 -30.10
CA PHE A 469 13.19 31.25 -28.69
C PHE A 469 12.63 32.44 -27.92
N GLU A 470 12.38 32.27 -26.63
CA GLU A 470 11.86 33.32 -25.76
C GLU A 470 12.92 34.33 -25.34
N THR A 471 12.52 35.60 -25.18
CA THR A 471 13.42 36.73 -24.88
C THR A 471 14.15 36.58 -23.54
N ASP A 472 13.51 35.98 -22.54
CA ASP A 472 14.05 35.86 -21.18
C ASP A 472 14.75 34.51 -20.93
N SER A 473 14.72 33.58 -21.90
CA SER A 473 15.40 32.29 -21.78
C SER A 473 16.93 32.48 -21.80
N HIS A 474 17.54 32.44 -20.61
CA HIS A 474 18.99 32.28 -20.47
C HIS A 474 19.44 30.85 -20.81
N ASP A 475 18.50 29.91 -20.88
CA ASP A 475 18.74 28.52 -21.27
C ASP A 475 18.74 28.36 -22.79
N PHE A 476 19.86 27.86 -23.31
CA PHE A 476 20.05 27.59 -24.73
C PHE A 476 19.22 26.40 -25.26
N GLU A 477 18.47 25.71 -24.38
CA GLU A 477 17.78 24.45 -24.64
C GLU A 477 16.28 24.62 -25.00
N GLN A 478 15.64 25.75 -24.67
CA GLN A 478 14.24 26.02 -25.01
C GLN A 478 14.12 26.72 -26.37
N LYS A 479 14.47 25.99 -27.43
CA LYS A 479 14.45 26.50 -28.80
C LYS A 479 13.66 25.58 -29.71
N ALA A 480 12.68 26.12 -30.41
CA ALA A 480 12.04 25.39 -31.49
C ALA A 480 12.73 25.67 -32.82
N LYS A 481 12.70 24.67 -33.70
CA LYS A 481 13.25 24.77 -35.06
C LYS A 481 12.19 24.43 -36.08
N ALA A 482 12.13 25.23 -37.14
CA ALA A 482 11.33 24.95 -38.33
C ALA A 482 12.24 24.90 -39.56
N HIS A 483 11.86 24.05 -40.52
CA HIS A 483 12.53 23.99 -41.82
C HIS A 483 11.82 24.91 -42.81
N VAL A 484 12.59 25.75 -43.50
CA VAL A 484 12.07 26.67 -44.50
C VAL A 484 12.77 26.38 -45.82
N ALA A 485 12.01 25.85 -46.77
CA ALA A 485 12.46 25.63 -48.14
C ALA A 485 12.02 26.83 -48.99
N ILE A 486 12.99 27.58 -49.50
CA ILE A 486 12.77 28.73 -50.36
C ILE A 486 13.01 28.29 -51.80
N LYS A 487 11.95 28.29 -52.60
CA LYS A 487 12.01 28.03 -54.03
C LYS A 487 12.32 29.32 -54.76
N VAL A 488 13.42 29.34 -55.51
CA VAL A 488 13.73 30.44 -56.41
C VAL A 488 12.92 30.25 -57.69
N LYS A 489 12.11 31.25 -58.04
CA LYS A 489 11.33 31.27 -59.27
C LYS A 489 12.18 31.82 -60.40
N ASP A 490 12.14 31.08 -61.50
CA ASP A 490 12.77 31.39 -62.77
C ASP A 490 12.24 32.70 -63.37
N VAL A 491 13.16 33.52 -63.82
CA VAL A 491 12.98 34.72 -64.61
C VAL A 491 13.87 34.60 -65.83
N ASN A 492 13.32 34.86 -67.01
CA ASN A 492 14.05 34.69 -68.27
C ASN A 492 15.19 35.71 -68.43
N ASP A 493 16.38 35.39 -67.91
CA ASP A 493 17.56 36.25 -67.90
C ASP A 493 18.77 35.64 -68.65
N ASN A 494 18.68 34.39 -69.10
CA ASN A 494 19.64 33.76 -69.99
C ASN A 494 19.14 33.76 -71.43
N ALA A 495 20.01 34.14 -72.37
CA ALA A 495 19.69 34.00 -73.79
C ALA A 495 20.05 32.58 -74.27
N PRO A 496 19.26 31.95 -75.16
CA PRO A 496 19.58 30.63 -75.71
C PRO A 496 20.91 30.63 -76.43
N GLU A 497 21.72 29.59 -76.29
CA GLU A 497 22.99 29.43 -77.01
C GLU A 497 23.08 28.09 -77.72
N PHE A 498 23.98 27.94 -78.71
CA PHE A 498 24.21 26.63 -79.31
C PHE A 498 24.62 25.62 -78.24
N ALA A 499 23.99 24.43 -78.28
CA ALA A 499 24.32 23.34 -77.37
C ALA A 499 25.80 22.96 -77.40
N THR A 500 26.42 23.11 -78.59
CA THR A 500 27.84 22.89 -78.86
C THR A 500 28.31 23.82 -79.98
N GLN A 501 29.61 24.06 -80.09
CA GLN A 501 30.14 24.75 -81.27
C GLN A 501 29.97 23.87 -82.51
N TYR A 502 29.18 24.33 -83.47
CA TYR A 502 28.96 23.62 -84.72
C TYR A 502 29.96 24.08 -85.78
N GLU A 503 30.69 23.10 -86.33
CA GLU A 503 31.44 23.24 -87.58
C GLU A 503 30.91 22.20 -88.57
N THR A 504 30.68 22.60 -89.82
CA THR A 504 30.23 21.68 -90.86
C THR A 504 30.96 21.96 -92.18
N PHE A 505 30.77 21.08 -93.15
CA PHE A 505 31.38 21.22 -94.47
C PHE A 505 30.37 21.02 -95.59
N VAL A 506 30.66 21.61 -96.74
CA VAL A 506 29.89 21.49 -97.98
C VAL A 506 30.82 21.05 -99.10
N CYS A 507 30.44 19.99 -99.80
CA CYS A 507 31.18 19.54 -100.97
C CYS A 507 30.89 20.42 -102.19
N GLU A 508 31.90 20.74 -102.98
CA GLU A 508 31.77 21.60 -104.19
C GLU A 508 30.69 21.12 -105.17
N ASN A 509 30.54 19.79 -105.28
CA ASN A 509 29.59 19.13 -106.20
C ASN A 509 28.19 18.89 -105.61
N THR A 510 27.87 19.47 -104.44
CA THR A 510 26.59 19.23 -103.76
C THR A 510 25.43 19.92 -104.48
N PRO A 511 24.30 19.22 -104.75
CA PRO A 511 23.11 19.85 -105.32
C PRO A 511 22.41 20.78 -104.31
N ALA A 512 21.70 21.79 -104.83
CA ALA A 512 20.85 22.67 -104.01
C ALA A 512 19.72 21.86 -103.34
N GLY A 513 19.32 22.27 -102.14
CA GLY A 513 18.28 21.63 -101.33
C GLY A 513 18.75 20.52 -100.40
N LYS A 514 20.04 20.15 -100.40
CA LYS A 514 20.60 19.15 -99.47
C LYS A 514 20.69 19.71 -98.05
N LEU A 515 20.32 18.90 -97.04
CA LEU A 515 20.56 19.18 -95.62
C LEU A 515 22.07 19.05 -95.34
N ILE A 516 22.66 20.10 -94.78
CA ILE A 516 24.10 20.16 -94.49
C ILE A 516 24.41 19.97 -93.01
N GLN A 517 23.58 20.52 -92.12
CA GLN A 517 23.76 20.42 -90.69
C GLN A 517 22.41 20.57 -89.98
N THR A 518 22.23 19.81 -88.91
CA THR A 518 21.21 20.06 -87.90
C THR A 518 21.90 20.66 -86.68
N ILE A 519 21.45 21.84 -86.27
CA ILE A 519 21.95 22.55 -85.09
C ILE A 519 20.91 22.46 -83.98
N SER A 520 21.36 22.51 -82.73
CA SER A 520 20.50 22.57 -81.55
C SER A 520 20.97 23.67 -80.61
N ALA A 521 20.06 24.20 -79.82
CA ALA A 521 20.34 25.22 -78.82
C ALA A 521 19.80 24.80 -77.46
N VAL A 522 20.43 25.30 -76.41
CA VAL A 522 20.05 25.11 -75.02
C VAL A 522 19.85 26.48 -74.41
N ASP A 523 18.81 26.58 -73.60
CA ASP A 523 18.57 27.71 -72.71
C ASP A 523 18.76 27.23 -71.26
N LYS A 524 19.36 28.07 -70.42
CA LYS A 524 19.62 27.74 -69.02
C LYS A 524 18.38 27.99 -68.15
N ASP A 525 17.51 28.89 -68.59
CA ASP A 525 16.25 29.21 -67.91
C ASP A 525 15.34 27.97 -67.87
N GLU A 526 14.40 27.95 -66.91
CA GLU A 526 13.46 26.85 -66.73
C GLU A 526 12.51 26.74 -67.94
N MET A 527 12.87 25.85 -68.86
CA MET A 527 12.04 25.52 -70.01
C MET A 527 10.71 24.89 -69.56
N SER A 528 9.68 25.72 -69.43
CA SER A 528 8.30 25.26 -69.29
C SER A 528 7.96 24.35 -70.48
N ILE A 529 7.14 23.31 -70.27
CA ILE A 529 6.76 22.25 -71.24
C ILE A 529 6.32 22.73 -72.65
N ARG A 530 6.07 24.04 -72.85
CA ARG A 530 5.63 24.64 -74.13
C ARG A 530 6.64 25.59 -74.80
N GLN A 531 7.82 25.81 -74.23
CA GLN A 531 8.80 26.73 -74.77
C GLN A 531 9.63 26.08 -75.88
N HIS A 532 9.61 26.67 -77.08
CA HIS A 532 10.39 26.22 -78.24
C HIS A 532 11.29 27.36 -78.70
N LEU A 533 12.56 27.06 -78.95
CA LEU A 533 13.52 28.04 -79.44
C LEU A 533 13.24 28.41 -80.91
N ARG A 534 13.32 29.71 -81.21
CA ARG A 534 13.13 30.23 -82.55
C ARG A 534 14.47 30.53 -83.21
N PHE A 535 14.78 29.76 -84.24
CA PHE A 535 15.96 29.96 -85.08
C PHE A 535 15.63 30.82 -86.31
N SER A 536 16.46 31.83 -86.57
CA SER A 536 16.46 32.63 -87.80
C SER A 536 17.87 32.93 -88.26
N ILE A 537 18.05 33.25 -89.55
CA ILE A 537 19.31 33.83 -90.02
C ILE A 537 19.37 35.26 -89.46
N ALA A 538 20.51 35.65 -88.88
CA ALA A 538 20.66 36.96 -88.27
C ALA A 538 20.36 38.09 -89.30
N PRO A 539 19.85 39.26 -88.87
CA PRO A 539 19.46 40.34 -89.76
C PRO A 539 20.58 40.81 -90.69
N GLU A 540 21.83 40.75 -90.21
CA GLU A 540 23.05 41.07 -90.95
C GLU A 540 23.29 40.16 -92.16
N ALA A 541 22.79 38.92 -92.12
CA ALA A 541 22.86 37.94 -93.20
C ALA A 541 21.49 37.67 -93.84
N SER A 542 20.53 38.59 -93.71
CA SER A 542 19.16 38.44 -94.24
C SER A 542 19.08 38.22 -95.77
N ASN A 543 20.05 38.71 -96.55
CA ASN A 543 20.15 38.49 -98.01
C ASN A 543 21.02 37.28 -98.38
N ASN A 544 21.09 36.25 -97.53
CA ASN A 544 21.90 35.06 -97.79
C ASN A 544 21.32 34.21 -98.93
N GLN A 545 22.05 34.12 -100.04
CA GLN A 545 21.69 33.31 -101.21
C GLN A 545 22.30 31.90 -101.18
N ASN A 546 23.11 31.59 -100.16
CA ASN A 546 23.92 30.38 -100.06
C ASN A 546 23.25 29.33 -99.20
N PHE A 547 22.64 29.73 -98.08
CA PHE A 547 22.07 28.83 -97.08
C PHE A 547 20.67 29.29 -96.64
N THR A 548 19.78 28.32 -96.44
CA THR A 548 18.43 28.53 -95.90
C THR A 548 18.26 27.73 -94.61
N LEU A 549 17.60 28.34 -93.62
CA LEU A 549 17.34 27.72 -92.33
C LEU A 549 15.87 27.34 -92.21
N ARG A 550 15.60 26.14 -91.68
CA ARG A 550 14.26 25.68 -91.31
C ARG A 550 14.25 25.30 -89.83
N ASN A 551 13.44 25.99 -89.05
CA ASN A 551 13.21 25.63 -87.65
C ASN A 551 12.31 24.38 -87.57
N ASN A 552 12.75 23.36 -86.84
CA ASN A 552 12.05 22.09 -86.68
C ASN A 552 11.01 22.10 -85.55
N ARG A 553 10.96 23.17 -84.73
CA ARG A 553 10.06 23.33 -83.57
C ARG A 553 10.25 22.25 -82.50
N ASP A 554 11.49 21.80 -82.31
CA ASP A 554 11.91 20.81 -81.31
C ASP A 554 13.27 21.20 -80.70
N ASN A 555 13.52 22.51 -80.58
CA ASN A 555 14.81 23.11 -80.20
C ASN A 555 15.97 22.78 -81.16
N THR A 556 15.66 22.28 -82.36
CA THR A 556 16.64 22.11 -83.45
C THR A 556 16.26 22.91 -84.70
N ALA A 557 17.26 23.21 -85.51
CA ALA A 557 17.08 23.79 -86.83
C ALA A 557 17.93 23.08 -87.88
N ASN A 558 17.33 22.88 -89.04
CA ASN A 558 17.94 22.25 -90.19
C ASN A 558 18.44 23.32 -91.16
N ILE A 559 19.68 23.18 -91.60
CA ILE A 559 20.33 24.13 -92.51
C ILE A 559 20.50 23.46 -93.87
N TYR A 560 19.98 24.12 -94.89
CA TYR A 560 19.92 23.62 -96.26
C TYR A 560 20.75 24.48 -97.20
N LEU A 561 21.27 23.85 -98.24
CA LEU A 561 21.95 24.53 -99.33
C LEU A 561 20.93 25.23 -100.24
N SER A 562 21.04 26.54 -100.48
CA SER A 562 20.08 27.27 -101.33
C SER A 562 20.49 27.36 -102.80
N ARG A 563 21.78 27.32 -103.09
CA ARG A 563 22.35 27.38 -104.45
C ARG A 563 23.32 26.24 -104.72
N LYS A 564 23.72 26.05 -105.98
CA LYS A 564 24.78 25.11 -106.40
C LYS A 564 26.06 25.85 -106.78
N GLY A 565 27.19 25.14 -106.90
CA GLY A 565 28.44 25.69 -107.43
C GLY A 565 29.31 26.40 -106.38
N PHE A 566 29.45 25.80 -105.21
CA PHE A 566 30.44 26.25 -104.22
C PHE A 566 31.82 25.83 -104.73
N SER A 567 32.80 26.74 -104.68
CA SER A 567 34.18 26.45 -105.05
C SER A 567 35.14 26.98 -104.00
N ARG A 568 36.01 26.10 -103.53
CA ARG A 568 37.08 26.40 -102.57
C ARG A 568 38.05 27.47 -103.09
N GLN A 569 38.18 27.62 -104.41
CA GLN A 569 39.01 28.65 -105.03
C GLN A 569 38.41 30.06 -104.92
N THR A 570 37.09 30.17 -104.80
CA THR A 570 36.38 31.46 -104.69
C THR A 570 36.15 31.87 -103.25
N GLN A 571 35.73 30.92 -102.41
CA GLN A 571 35.51 31.11 -100.98
C GLN A 571 35.51 29.73 -100.32
N ASP A 572 36.48 29.52 -99.44
CA ASP A 572 36.73 28.25 -98.73
C ASP A 572 36.02 28.18 -97.36
N LEU A 573 35.66 29.33 -96.78
CA LEU A 573 34.96 29.43 -95.50
C LEU A 573 33.74 30.36 -95.60
N PHE A 574 32.60 29.88 -95.12
CA PHE A 574 31.39 30.66 -94.88
C PHE A 574 31.08 30.70 -93.38
N LEU A 575 30.78 31.91 -92.90
CA LEU A 575 30.30 32.14 -91.54
C LEU A 575 28.82 32.49 -91.63
N LEU A 576 27.96 31.65 -91.09
CA LEU A 576 26.52 31.85 -91.07
C LEU A 576 26.10 32.30 -89.66
N PRO A 577 25.83 33.59 -89.43
CA PRO A 577 25.28 34.05 -88.15
C PRO A 577 23.80 33.64 -88.07
N ILE A 578 23.48 32.90 -87.01
CA ILE A 578 22.16 32.37 -86.71
C ILE A 578 21.72 33.03 -85.42
N GLU A 579 20.60 33.74 -85.49
CA GLU A 579 19.93 34.31 -84.34
C GLU A 579 19.01 33.25 -83.74
N ILE A 580 19.11 33.08 -82.43
CA ILE A 580 18.30 32.15 -81.64
C ILE A 580 17.58 32.99 -80.61
N SER A 581 16.25 32.99 -80.64
CA SER A 581 15.43 33.69 -79.65
C SER A 581 14.63 32.69 -78.83
N ASP A 582 14.51 32.95 -77.53
CA ASP A 582 13.57 32.25 -76.67
C ASP A 582 12.13 32.73 -76.94
N ASN A 583 11.21 32.25 -76.11
CA ASN A 583 9.83 32.73 -76.06
C ASN A 583 9.47 33.22 -74.64
N GLY A 584 10.48 33.72 -73.92
CA GLY A 584 10.36 34.33 -72.60
C GLY A 584 9.69 35.70 -72.65
N ASN A 585 9.43 36.28 -71.47
CA ASN A 585 8.90 37.63 -71.34
C ASN A 585 9.70 38.44 -70.31
N PRO A 586 10.59 39.36 -70.72
CA PRO A 586 10.91 39.72 -72.11
C PRO A 586 11.63 38.59 -72.85
N SER A 587 11.51 38.52 -74.17
CA SER A 587 12.23 37.52 -74.96
C SER A 587 13.70 37.90 -75.12
N LEU A 588 14.62 36.99 -74.86
CA LEU A 588 16.05 37.18 -75.11
C LEU A 588 16.48 36.47 -76.39
N SER A 589 17.47 37.04 -77.07
CA SER A 589 18.07 36.44 -78.26
C SER A 589 19.59 36.56 -78.23
N SER A 590 20.25 35.55 -78.81
CA SER A 590 21.69 35.54 -79.02
C SER A 590 22.00 35.25 -80.50
N THR A 591 23.19 35.62 -80.94
CA THR A 591 23.66 35.32 -82.30
C THR A 591 24.87 34.42 -82.23
N ASN A 592 24.71 33.18 -82.73
CA ASN A 592 25.77 32.20 -82.79
C ASN A 592 26.19 31.99 -84.26
N THR A 593 27.47 31.80 -84.51
CA THR A 593 27.99 31.64 -85.88
C THR A 593 28.25 30.17 -86.18
N LEU A 594 27.62 29.64 -87.24
CA LEU A 594 27.95 28.34 -87.80
C LEU A 594 29.09 28.50 -88.80
N THR A 595 30.17 27.75 -88.61
CA THR A 595 31.28 27.69 -89.55
C THR A 595 31.02 26.60 -90.59
N ILE A 596 31.07 26.98 -91.88
CA ILE A 596 30.82 26.08 -93.01
C ILE A 596 32.03 26.12 -93.93
N ARG A 597 32.77 25.02 -94.02
CA ARG A 597 33.95 24.89 -94.89
C ARG A 597 33.59 24.27 -96.24
N VAL A 598 34.15 24.79 -97.33
CA VAL A 598 33.99 24.17 -98.66
C VAL A 598 35.10 23.17 -98.90
N CYS A 599 34.74 21.90 -99.12
CA CYS A 599 35.70 20.83 -99.33
C CYS A 599 35.53 20.17 -100.70
N GLY A 600 36.64 19.67 -101.24
CA GLY A 600 36.61 18.76 -102.39
C GLY A 600 36.20 17.37 -101.92
N CYS A 601 35.24 16.75 -102.59
CA CYS A 601 34.69 15.45 -102.22
C CYS A 601 34.56 14.52 -103.42
N ASP A 602 34.57 13.22 -103.16
CA ASP A 602 34.35 12.17 -104.16
C ASP A 602 32.86 12.05 -104.56
N SER A 603 32.54 11.23 -105.57
CA SER A 603 31.17 11.04 -106.08
C SER A 603 30.17 10.54 -105.04
N ASP A 604 30.66 9.87 -103.98
CA ASP A 604 29.87 9.36 -102.87
C ASP A 604 29.70 10.38 -101.72
N GLY A 605 30.24 11.60 -101.88
CA GLY A 605 30.13 12.68 -100.89
C GLY A 605 31.10 12.58 -99.71
N THR A 606 32.09 11.69 -99.79
CA THR A 606 33.20 11.58 -98.84
C THR A 606 34.23 12.70 -99.09
N VAL A 607 34.70 13.32 -98.00
CA VAL A 607 35.64 14.46 -98.06
C VAL A 607 37.03 13.98 -98.46
N LEU A 608 37.59 14.54 -99.53
CA LEU A 608 38.95 14.28 -99.99
C LEU A 608 39.95 15.30 -99.44
N SER A 609 39.60 16.60 -99.45
CA SER A 609 40.45 17.66 -98.91
C SER A 609 39.67 18.96 -98.64
N CYS A 610 39.82 19.52 -97.43
CA CYS A 610 39.22 20.79 -97.02
C CYS A 610 40.23 21.95 -96.91
N ASN A 611 41.53 21.68 -96.97
CA ASN A 611 42.55 22.70 -96.76
C ASN A 611 42.91 23.34 -98.10
N ALA A 612 42.67 24.63 -98.33
CA ALA A 612 43.35 25.42 -99.37
C ALA A 612 44.84 25.12 -99.29
N GLU A 613 45.45 24.56 -100.35
CA GLU A 613 46.89 24.28 -100.34
C GLU A 613 47.61 25.62 -100.09
N PRO A 614 48.34 25.78 -98.99
CA PRO A 614 49.04 27.02 -98.73
C PRO A 614 50.20 27.14 -99.71
N HIS A 615 50.30 28.28 -100.39
CA HIS A 615 51.56 28.74 -100.96
C HIS A 615 52.60 28.78 -99.83
N ILE A 616 53.56 27.86 -99.89
CA ILE A 616 54.66 27.73 -98.93
C ILE A 616 55.61 28.90 -99.18
N LEU A 617 55.51 29.95 -98.37
CA LEU A 617 56.63 30.83 -98.07
C LEU A 617 57.49 30.13 -97.00
N PRO A 618 58.83 30.13 -97.12
CA PRO A 618 59.68 29.43 -96.17
C PRO A 618 59.68 30.18 -94.84
N ALA A 619 58.91 29.70 -93.86
CA ALA A 619 58.98 30.16 -92.48
C ALA A 619 60.24 29.58 -91.82
N GLY A 620 61.39 30.19 -92.13
CA GLY A 620 62.56 30.10 -91.28
C GLY A 620 62.28 30.85 -89.98
N LEU A 621 61.79 30.14 -88.96
CA LEU A 621 61.90 30.60 -87.59
C LEU A 621 63.40 30.71 -87.28
N SER A 622 63.88 31.95 -87.23
CA SER A 622 65.24 32.29 -86.82
C SER A 622 65.58 31.54 -85.54
N THR A 623 66.75 30.91 -85.51
CA THR A 623 67.30 30.20 -84.34
C THR A 623 67.25 31.05 -83.07
N GLY A 624 67.23 32.38 -83.17
CA GLY A 624 67.03 33.29 -82.05
C GLY A 624 65.64 33.21 -81.37
N ALA A 625 64.56 32.95 -82.13
CA ALA A 625 63.22 32.82 -81.57
C ALA A 625 63.04 31.48 -80.80
N LEU A 626 63.65 30.41 -81.30
CA LEU A 626 63.70 29.13 -80.60
C LEU A 626 64.50 29.25 -79.29
N ILE A 627 65.63 29.96 -79.31
CA ILE A 627 66.42 30.20 -78.09
C ILE A 627 65.66 31.09 -77.10
N ALA A 628 64.93 32.10 -77.56
CA ALA A 628 64.12 32.96 -76.69
C ALA A 628 62.95 32.21 -76.04
N ILE A 629 62.26 31.34 -76.79
CA ILE A 629 61.18 30.50 -76.25
C ILE A 629 61.72 29.49 -75.24
N LEU A 630 62.87 28.86 -75.53
CA LEU A 630 63.52 27.93 -74.60
C LEU A 630 64.00 28.65 -73.33
N ALA A 631 64.53 29.87 -73.44
CA ALA A 631 64.92 30.68 -72.30
C ALA A 631 63.70 31.07 -71.44
N CYS A 632 62.57 31.46 -72.06
CA CYS A 632 61.34 31.77 -71.33
C CYS A 632 60.77 30.55 -70.58
N ILE A 633 60.81 29.36 -71.20
CA ILE A 633 60.35 28.13 -70.54
C ILE A 633 61.24 27.76 -69.35
N VAL A 634 62.56 27.91 -69.48
CA VAL A 634 63.50 27.64 -68.39
C VAL A 634 63.32 28.65 -67.25
N ILE A 635 63.09 29.93 -67.55
CA ILE A 635 62.81 30.96 -66.52
C ILE A 635 61.50 30.67 -65.79
N LEU A 636 60.44 30.26 -66.51
CA LEU A 636 59.16 29.87 -65.91
C LEU A 636 59.31 28.66 -64.98
N LEU A 637 60.10 27.65 -65.39
CA LEU A 637 60.38 26.48 -64.55
C LEU A 637 61.15 26.86 -63.28
N VAL A 638 62.12 27.77 -63.36
CA VAL A 638 62.85 28.25 -62.18
C VAL A 638 61.91 29.00 -61.23
N ILE A 639 61.01 29.84 -61.74
CA ILE A 639 60.01 30.56 -60.92
C ILE A 639 59.05 29.59 -60.24
N VAL A 640 58.57 28.56 -60.95
CA VAL A 640 57.68 27.53 -60.38
C VAL A 640 58.40 26.73 -59.28
N VAL A 641 59.66 26.35 -59.49
CA VAL A 641 60.45 25.65 -58.47
C VAL A 641 60.71 26.53 -57.24
N LEU A 642 60.98 27.83 -57.44
CA LEU A 642 61.10 28.81 -56.35
C LEU A 642 59.79 28.97 -55.56
N PHE A 643 58.65 29.01 -56.26
CA PHE A 643 57.33 29.12 -55.64
C PHE A 643 56.95 27.86 -54.83
N VAL A 644 57.31 26.68 -55.34
CA VAL A 644 57.13 25.41 -54.62
C VAL A 644 58.06 25.30 -53.40
N ALA A 645 59.31 25.76 -53.51
CA ALA A 645 60.24 25.80 -52.38
C ALA A 645 59.80 26.78 -51.28
N LEU A 646 59.28 27.96 -51.66
CA LEU A 646 58.75 28.95 -50.72
C LEU A 646 57.43 28.48 -50.05
N ARG A 647 56.57 27.75 -50.77
CA ARG A 647 55.35 27.14 -50.17
C ARG A 647 55.67 26.00 -49.19
N ARG A 648 56.83 25.35 -49.30
CA ARG A 648 57.23 24.26 -48.39
C ARG A 648 57.73 24.73 -47.02
N GLN A 649 58.05 26.02 -46.84
CA GLN A 649 58.48 26.58 -45.55
C GLN A 649 57.34 27.14 -44.68
N LYS A 650 56.07 27.11 -45.14
CA LYS A 650 54.91 27.59 -44.37
C LYS A 650 53.82 26.52 -44.24
N LYS A 651 54.10 25.43 -43.53
CA LYS A 651 53.06 24.52 -43.05
C LYS A 651 53.32 24.18 -41.58
N GLU A 652 52.60 24.86 -40.70
CA GLU A 652 52.21 24.30 -39.40
C GLU A 652 51.07 23.29 -39.64
N PRO A 653 50.96 22.21 -38.84
CA PRO A 653 49.95 21.19 -39.06
C PRO A 653 48.62 21.57 -38.41
N LEU A 654 47.54 21.58 -39.22
CA LEU A 654 46.16 21.51 -38.74
C LEU A 654 45.65 20.10 -38.99
N ILE A 655 45.18 19.49 -37.91
CA ILE A 655 44.65 18.13 -37.81
C ILE A 655 43.25 18.12 -38.43
N VAL A 656 42.99 17.12 -39.26
CA VAL A 656 41.69 16.82 -39.89
C VAL A 656 40.97 15.78 -39.03
N PHE A 657 39.68 15.99 -38.76
CA PHE A 657 38.77 14.94 -38.32
C PHE A 657 37.49 15.02 -39.16
N GLU A 658 37.12 13.88 -39.73
CA GLU A 658 35.80 13.38 -40.16
C GLU A 658 36.11 11.90 -40.55
N GLU A 659 35.38 10.84 -40.20
CA GLU A 659 34.00 10.70 -39.75
C GLU A 659 33.76 9.26 -39.22
N GLU A 660 32.70 9.13 -38.41
CA GLU A 660 31.75 8.01 -38.28
C GLU A 660 32.06 6.68 -37.55
N ASP A 661 31.26 6.53 -36.48
CA ASP A 661 30.35 5.44 -36.12
C ASP A 661 30.79 4.19 -35.32
N VAL A 662 30.52 4.34 -34.01
CA VAL A 662 29.80 3.46 -33.08
C VAL A 662 29.74 1.94 -33.38
N ARG A 663 30.45 1.19 -32.52
CA ARG A 663 29.93 -0.03 -31.93
C ARG A 663 30.21 -0.06 -30.43
N GLU A 664 29.15 -0.37 -29.71
CA GLU A 664 29.06 -0.69 -28.28
C GLU A 664 30.10 -1.75 -27.86
N ASN A 665 30.72 -1.57 -26.68
CA ASN A 665 30.42 -2.39 -25.51
C ASN A 665 31.36 -2.11 -24.32
N ILE A 666 30.72 -1.92 -23.18
CA ILE A 666 31.17 -2.29 -21.82
C ILE A 666 32.30 -1.43 -21.24
N ILE A 667 31.90 -0.41 -20.46
CA ILE A 667 32.67 0.01 -19.29
C ILE A 667 31.81 -0.24 -18.05
N THR A 668 32.41 -0.99 -17.16
CA THR A 668 31.99 -1.38 -15.82
C THR A 668 32.11 -0.21 -14.83
N TYR A 669 31.10 -0.09 -13.97
CA TYR A 669 31.14 0.43 -12.60
C TYR A 669 32.05 1.63 -12.32
N ASP A 670 31.45 2.81 -12.31
CA ASP A 670 31.67 3.78 -11.24
C ASP A 670 30.28 4.12 -10.64
N ASP A 671 30.28 4.42 -9.35
CA ASP A 671 29.16 4.85 -8.50
C ASP A 671 28.36 3.76 -7.76
N GLU A 672 29.01 3.17 -6.77
CA GLU A 672 28.37 2.92 -5.47
C GLU A 672 29.21 3.53 -4.34
N GLY A 673 28.63 4.53 -3.67
CA GLY A 673 28.41 4.49 -2.23
C GLY A 673 29.57 4.77 -1.27
N GLY A 674 29.43 5.88 -0.54
CA GLY A 674 29.36 5.81 0.93
C GLY A 674 30.58 6.29 1.73
N GLY A 675 30.35 7.34 2.53
CA GLY A 675 30.69 7.33 3.96
C GLY A 675 31.98 8.03 4.42
N GLU A 676 31.80 8.85 5.46
CA GLU A 676 32.74 9.14 6.57
C GLU A 676 33.97 10.03 6.24
N GLU A 677 34.46 10.96 7.07
CA GLU A 677 34.22 11.34 8.46
C GLU A 677 34.91 12.70 8.71
N ASP A 678 34.27 13.55 9.52
CA ASP A 678 34.78 14.48 10.52
C ASP A 678 36.24 15.02 10.43
N THR A 679 36.35 16.33 10.18
CA THR A 679 37.52 17.13 10.61
C THR A 679 37.16 17.93 11.86
N GLU A 680 37.79 17.55 12.96
CA GLU A 680 37.73 18.17 14.28
C GLU A 680 38.10 19.66 14.27
N ALA A 681 37.33 20.49 14.98
CA ALA A 681 37.81 21.75 15.55
C ALA A 681 37.00 22.11 16.80
N PHE A 682 37.61 21.91 17.97
CA PHE A 682 37.23 22.56 19.21
C PHE A 682 37.45 24.07 19.08
N ASP A 683 36.50 24.90 19.53
CA ASP A 683 36.88 26.09 20.29
C ASP A 683 35.85 26.49 21.36
N ILE A 684 36.48 26.81 22.49
CA ILE A 684 36.02 27.28 23.78
C ILE A 684 35.49 28.71 23.65
N ALA A 685 34.26 28.96 24.12
CA ALA A 685 33.88 30.27 24.70
C ALA A 685 32.48 30.23 25.33
N THR A 686 32.28 29.40 26.35
CA THR A 686 31.30 29.71 27.41
C THR A 686 32.06 30.33 28.57
N LEU A 687 32.00 31.66 28.68
CA LEU A 687 32.09 32.46 29.91
C LEU A 687 32.33 33.92 29.54
N GLN A 688 31.29 34.75 29.57
CA GLN A 688 31.34 36.06 30.24
C GLN A 688 29.98 36.74 30.22
N ASN A 689 29.48 36.96 31.43
CA ASN A 689 28.53 38.03 31.73
C ASN A 689 29.33 39.34 31.83
N PRO A 690 28.80 40.47 31.35
CA PRO A 690 28.74 41.62 32.28
C PRO A 690 27.46 42.46 32.14
N ASP A 691 27.07 43.02 33.29
CA ASP A 691 25.99 43.98 33.48
C ASP A 691 26.11 45.26 32.63
N GLY A 692 24.98 45.83 32.20
CA GLY A 692 24.93 47.13 31.53
C GLY A 692 23.51 47.61 31.19
N ALA A 693 23.01 48.56 32.00
CA ALA A 693 21.67 49.12 32.03
C ALA A 693 21.13 49.84 30.77
N ASN A 694 19.78 49.90 30.75
CA ASN A 694 18.85 50.83 30.06
C ASN A 694 18.41 50.55 28.61
N GLY A 695 17.12 50.23 28.46
CA GLY A 695 16.37 50.50 27.22
C GLY A 695 15.14 49.62 26.99
N PHE A 696 13.96 50.17 27.30
CA PHE A 696 12.59 49.68 27.04
C PHE A 696 12.39 48.78 25.80
N LEU A 697 11.54 47.74 25.94
CA LEU A 697 10.29 47.48 25.19
C LEU A 697 9.59 46.18 25.67
N PRO A 698 8.27 46.00 25.46
CA PRO A 698 7.41 45.11 26.25
C PRO A 698 7.12 43.73 25.63
N ARG A 699 7.05 42.73 26.52
CA ARG A 699 6.28 41.46 26.54
C ARG A 699 6.19 40.54 25.31
N LYS A 700 6.17 39.24 25.68
CA LYS A 700 5.39 38.09 25.17
C LYS A 700 6.04 37.22 24.08
N ASP A 701 6.47 36.04 24.53
CA ASP A 701 6.44 34.80 23.75
C ASP A 701 5.37 33.88 24.33
N ILE A 702 4.32 33.60 23.55
CA ILE A 702 3.71 32.29 23.32
C ILE A 702 2.96 32.44 21.98
N LYS A 703 3.33 31.57 21.05
CA LYS A 703 2.88 31.48 19.65
C LYS A 703 1.43 30.93 19.50
N PRO A 704 0.82 31.01 18.30
CA PRO A 704 -0.59 31.33 18.11
C PRO A 704 -1.47 30.18 17.61
N GLU A 705 -2.77 30.29 17.88
CA GLU A 705 -3.87 29.61 17.16
C GLU A 705 -4.45 30.52 16.05
N MET A 706 -4.82 29.93 14.90
CA MET A 706 -5.76 30.49 13.90
C MET A 706 -6.82 29.40 13.63
N GLN A 707 -8.09 29.58 13.99
CA GLN A 707 -9.17 30.40 13.39
C GLN A 707 -9.99 29.70 12.27
N TYR A 708 -11.30 29.58 12.52
CA TYR A 708 -12.41 29.58 11.56
C TYR A 708 -13.57 30.44 12.16
N PRO A 709 -14.56 30.94 11.37
CA PRO A 709 -14.88 32.36 11.32
C PRO A 709 -16.27 32.79 11.89
N LEU A 710 -16.40 34.12 12.03
CA LEU A 710 -17.56 34.99 12.38
C LEU A 710 -18.79 34.79 11.43
N ARG A 711 -20.07 35.07 11.72
CA ARG A 711 -20.86 36.14 12.42
C ARG A 711 -22.39 35.85 12.17
N PRO A 712 -23.43 36.68 12.52
CA PRO A 712 -23.59 37.81 13.47
C PRO A 712 -24.93 37.79 14.30
N GLY A 713 -25.01 38.53 15.42
CA GLY A 713 -26.32 39.07 15.87
C GLY A 713 -26.55 39.37 17.36
N VAL A 714 -26.41 40.66 17.72
CA VAL A 714 -27.18 41.44 18.73
C VAL A 714 -26.98 41.18 20.25
N ARG A 715 -26.95 42.30 20.99
CA ARG A 715 -26.62 42.56 22.41
C ARG A 715 -27.85 42.36 23.37
N PRO A 716 -27.82 42.77 24.66
CA PRO A 716 -27.19 42.13 25.84
C PRO A 716 -28.11 42.10 27.10
N VAL A 717 -28.11 41.06 27.96
CA VAL A 717 -28.52 41.18 29.39
C VAL A 717 -27.82 40.08 30.23
N PRO A 718 -27.35 40.36 31.46
CA PRO A 718 -26.41 39.50 32.18
C PRO A 718 -27.13 38.47 33.05
N ASN A 719 -26.49 37.33 33.28
CA ASN A 719 -26.52 36.64 34.58
C ASN A 719 -25.40 35.60 34.63
N SER A 720 -24.45 35.85 35.52
CA SER A 720 -23.46 34.89 35.99
C SER A 720 -24.18 33.70 36.62
N VAL A 721 -23.94 32.50 36.11
CA VAL A 721 -24.39 31.27 36.76
C VAL A 721 -23.48 31.01 37.94
N ASP A 722 -24.06 31.06 39.13
CA ASP A 722 -23.40 30.80 40.40
C ASP A 722 -23.12 29.28 40.51
N VAL A 723 -21.84 28.93 40.63
CA VAL A 723 -21.38 27.53 40.67
C VAL A 723 -21.95 26.81 41.90
N ASP A 724 -22.30 27.54 42.95
CA ASP A 724 -22.93 26.98 44.16
C ASP A 724 -24.37 26.49 43.91
N ASP A 725 -25.11 27.12 42.99
CA ASP A 725 -26.47 26.69 42.65
C ASP A 725 -26.45 25.44 41.76
N PHE A 726 -25.46 25.33 40.87
CA PHE A 726 -25.24 24.13 40.06
C PHE A 726 -24.89 22.90 40.92
N ILE A 727 -24.05 23.09 41.95
CA ILE A 727 -23.67 22.02 42.87
C ILE A 727 -24.86 21.60 43.75
N LYS A 728 -25.65 22.56 44.26
CA LYS A 728 -26.87 22.23 45.05
C LYS A 728 -27.93 21.50 44.22
N THR A 729 -28.08 21.87 42.95
CA THR A 729 -29.04 21.20 42.04
C THR A 729 -28.63 19.76 41.79
N ARG A 730 -27.33 19.50 41.55
CA ARG A 730 -26.80 18.15 41.33
C ARG A 730 -26.84 17.24 42.56
N ILE A 731 -26.65 17.80 43.76
CA ILE A 731 -26.83 17.08 45.02
C ILE A 731 -28.30 16.71 45.22
N SER A 732 -29.23 17.64 44.93
CA SER A 732 -30.67 17.38 45.02
C SER A 732 -31.18 16.34 44.01
N ASP A 733 -30.57 16.26 42.83
CA ASP A 733 -30.91 15.27 41.81
C ASP A 733 -30.37 13.87 42.16
N ALA A 734 -29.18 13.79 42.78
CA ALA A 734 -28.59 12.54 43.25
C ALA A 734 -29.36 11.94 44.44
N ASP A 735 -29.85 12.78 45.36
CA ASP A 735 -30.65 12.33 46.50
C ASP A 735 -32.03 11.80 46.07
N ASN A 736 -32.57 12.23 44.93
CA ASN A 736 -33.91 11.85 44.46
C ASN A 736 -33.94 10.75 43.39
N ASP A 737 -32.81 10.15 43.05
CA ASP A 737 -32.74 9.04 42.09
C ASP A 737 -33.35 7.74 42.69
N PRO A 738 -34.46 7.22 42.13
CA PRO A 738 -35.13 6.01 42.62
C PRO A 738 -34.43 4.71 42.18
N THR A 739 -33.33 4.78 41.43
CA THR A 739 -32.61 3.62 40.88
C THR A 739 -31.28 3.31 41.55
N ALA A 740 -30.84 4.13 42.50
CA ALA A 740 -29.60 3.91 43.24
C ALA A 740 -29.78 2.88 44.39
N PRO A 741 -28.92 1.85 44.50
CA PRO A 741 -28.99 0.88 45.60
C PRO A 741 -28.48 1.47 46.93
N PRO A 742 -28.97 0.99 48.09
CA PRO A 742 -28.57 1.49 49.40
C PRO A 742 -27.12 1.07 49.74
N TYR A 743 -26.29 2.02 50.16
CA TYR A 743 -24.92 1.76 50.63
C TYR A 743 -24.96 1.16 52.04
N ASP A 744 -24.46 -0.06 52.18
CA ASP A 744 -24.12 -0.64 53.48
C ASP A 744 -22.77 -1.36 53.37
N SER A 745 -21.73 -0.77 53.96
CA SER A 745 -20.59 -1.44 54.60
C SER A 745 -19.51 -0.42 54.96
N ILE A 746 -19.20 -0.38 56.26
CA ILE A 746 -18.05 0.28 56.85
C ILE A 746 -16.79 -0.38 56.29
N GLN A 747 -16.00 0.36 55.50
CA GLN A 747 -14.61 -0.01 55.19
C GLN A 747 -13.66 0.80 56.08
N ILE A 748 -12.93 0.06 56.90
CA ILE A 748 -11.81 0.52 57.72
C ILE A 748 -10.66 0.87 56.79
N TYR A 749 -10.25 2.14 56.76
CA TYR A 749 -8.98 2.55 56.14
C TYR A 749 -7.87 2.46 57.18
N GLY A 750 -6.95 1.50 57.00
CA GLY A 750 -5.64 1.51 57.64
C GLY A 750 -4.72 2.46 56.89
N TYR A 751 -4.38 3.59 57.50
CA TYR A 751 -3.30 4.46 57.04
C TYR A 751 -2.36 4.79 58.21
N GLU A 752 -1.17 4.19 58.19
CA GLU A 752 -0.10 4.45 59.14
C GLU A 752 0.58 5.79 58.81
N GLY A 753 0.27 6.81 59.61
CA GLY A 753 0.96 8.10 59.62
C GLY A 753 1.68 8.32 60.95
N ARG A 754 2.99 8.58 60.89
CA ARG A 754 3.87 8.82 62.03
C ARG A 754 3.46 10.06 62.84
N GLY A 755 3.44 9.91 64.16
CA GLY A 755 3.72 10.98 65.12
C GLY A 755 2.55 11.39 66.00
N SER A 756 2.52 10.88 67.24
CA SER A 756 2.33 11.69 68.46
C SER A 756 2.45 10.81 69.70
N ILE A 757 3.17 11.35 70.68
CA ILE A 757 3.44 10.77 72.00
C ILE A 757 2.26 11.11 72.91
N ALA A 758 1.60 10.12 73.51
CA ALA A 758 0.91 10.29 74.79
C ALA A 758 0.47 8.94 75.40
N GLY A 759 0.90 8.71 76.64
CA GLY A 759 0.00 8.30 77.74
C GLY A 759 -0.56 6.87 77.73
N SER A 760 0.11 6.00 78.48
CA SER A 760 -0.45 4.78 79.07
C SER A 760 -1.74 5.07 79.85
N LEU A 761 -2.85 4.37 79.56
CA LEU A 761 -3.94 4.18 80.51
C LEU A 761 -4.54 2.77 80.36
N SER A 762 -4.14 1.89 81.27
CA SER A 762 -4.95 0.77 81.74
C SER A 762 -5.93 1.29 82.78
N SER A 763 -7.23 1.09 82.57
CA SER A 763 -8.19 0.81 83.66
C SER A 763 -9.60 0.61 83.10
N LEU A 764 -10.17 -0.53 83.46
CA LEU A 764 -11.57 -0.92 83.43
C LEU A 764 -12.52 0.20 83.91
N GLU A 765 -13.73 0.28 83.36
CA GLU A 765 -14.95 -0.18 84.05
C GLU A 765 -16.21 0.10 83.24
N SER A 766 -17.07 -0.92 83.20
CA SER A 766 -18.46 -0.90 82.76
C SER A 766 -19.35 -0.14 83.74
N ALA A 767 -20.21 0.74 83.23
CA ALA A 767 -21.46 1.08 83.89
C ALA A 767 -22.54 1.37 82.83
N THR A 768 -23.53 0.49 82.82
CA THR A 768 -24.81 0.62 82.11
C THR A 768 -25.66 1.74 82.72
N THR A 769 -26.29 2.56 81.89
CA THR A 769 -27.61 3.14 82.18
C THR A 769 -28.39 3.28 80.87
N ASP A 770 -29.38 2.40 80.71
CA ASP A 770 -30.55 2.58 79.85
C ASP A 770 -31.36 3.76 80.38
N SER A 771 -31.36 4.87 79.65
CA SER A 771 -32.47 5.82 79.49
C SER A 771 -31.96 7.06 78.75
N ASP A 772 -32.72 7.48 77.73
CA ASP A 772 -32.60 8.72 76.96
C ASP A 772 -31.86 8.61 75.62
N LEU A 773 -32.45 7.85 74.69
CA LEU A 773 -32.24 8.05 73.25
C LEU A 773 -33.52 8.67 72.68
N ASP A 774 -33.56 10.01 72.69
CA ASP A 774 -34.64 10.79 72.10
C ASP A 774 -34.39 10.95 70.59
N TYR A 775 -35.32 10.43 69.78
CA TYR A 775 -35.22 10.37 68.31
C TYR A 775 -36.13 11.38 67.59
N ASP A 776 -36.79 12.27 68.33
CA ASP A 776 -37.76 13.22 67.77
C ASP A 776 -37.14 14.24 66.81
N TYR A 777 -35.83 14.49 66.93
CA TYR A 777 -35.11 15.39 66.01
C TYR A 777 -35.06 14.85 64.57
N LEU A 778 -35.26 13.55 64.34
CA LEU A 778 -35.24 12.93 63.01
C LEU A 778 -36.43 13.35 62.13
N GLN A 779 -37.51 13.91 62.71
CA GLN A 779 -38.62 14.48 61.95
C GLN A 779 -38.23 15.76 61.20
N SER A 780 -37.21 16.48 61.68
CA SER A 780 -36.75 17.74 61.08
C SER A 780 -35.83 17.53 59.86
N TRP A 781 -35.39 16.29 59.60
CA TRP A 781 -34.39 15.97 58.57
C TRP A 781 -35.03 15.58 57.22
N GLY A 782 -36.34 15.74 57.09
CA GLY A 782 -37.07 15.59 55.84
C GLY A 782 -37.80 14.26 55.67
N PRO A 783 -38.61 14.13 54.61
CA PRO A 783 -39.66 13.11 54.49
C PRO A 783 -39.14 11.66 54.42
N ARG A 784 -37.86 11.44 54.12
CA ARG A 784 -37.24 10.10 54.05
C ARG A 784 -36.90 9.50 55.43
N PHE A 785 -36.75 10.33 56.46
CA PHE A 785 -36.46 9.89 57.83
C PHE A 785 -37.73 9.67 58.66
N LYS A 786 -38.90 10.02 58.11
CA LYS A 786 -40.20 9.86 58.76
C LYS A 786 -40.49 8.41 59.16
N LYS A 787 -40.09 7.44 58.33
CA LYS A 787 -40.31 6.02 58.60
C LYS A 787 -39.40 5.46 59.71
N LEU A 788 -38.24 6.11 59.95
CA LEU A 788 -37.30 5.78 61.02
C LEU A 788 -37.71 6.44 62.33
N ALA A 789 -38.15 7.70 62.26
CA ALA A 789 -38.75 8.44 63.38
C ALA A 789 -40.04 7.75 63.88
N ASP A 790 -40.88 7.23 62.98
CA ASP A 790 -42.09 6.47 63.33
C ASP A 790 -41.79 5.07 63.93
N LEU A 791 -40.59 4.52 63.71
CA LEU A 791 -40.19 3.18 64.19
C LEU A 791 -39.52 3.20 65.57
N TYR A 792 -38.82 4.29 65.89
CA TYR A 792 -38.03 4.45 67.12
C TYR A 792 -38.51 5.60 68.02
N GLY A 793 -39.46 6.42 67.56
CA GLY A 793 -40.13 7.42 68.39
C GLY A 793 -41.09 6.78 69.38
N THR A 794 -41.00 7.20 70.64
CA THR A 794 -41.88 6.72 71.71
C THR A 794 -43.30 7.23 71.49
N LYS A 795 -44.21 6.36 71.07
CA LYS A 795 -45.65 6.64 71.15
C LYS A 795 -46.10 6.57 72.61
N ASP A 796 -46.28 7.73 73.23
CA ASP A 796 -47.05 7.83 74.47
C ASP A 796 -48.54 7.49 74.20
N PRO A 797 -49.20 6.70 75.07
CA PRO A 797 -50.61 6.38 74.96
C PRO A 797 -51.47 7.34 75.80
N ALA A 798 -52.48 7.96 75.17
CA ALA A 798 -53.62 8.74 75.70
C ALA A 798 -53.69 10.11 74.98
N ASP A 799 -54.83 10.69 74.60
CA ASP A 799 -56.23 10.47 74.91
C ASP A 799 -57.10 11.15 73.84
N ASN A 800 -58.40 10.84 73.86
CA ASN A 800 -59.51 11.46 73.11
C ASN A 800 -59.48 13.00 73.08
N ASP A 801 -59.97 13.66 72.01
CA ASP A 801 -61.36 14.16 71.93
C ASP A 801 -61.63 15.01 70.67
N ASP A 802 -62.93 15.10 70.36
CA ASP A 802 -63.61 15.86 69.29
C ASP A 802 -63.09 17.27 68.95
N SER A 803 -63.00 17.59 67.65
CA SER A 803 -63.79 18.63 66.93
C SER A 803 -63.25 18.94 65.53
#